data_AF-A0A7J8LWU3-F1
#
_entry.id   AF-A0A7J8LWU3-F1
#
_cell.length_a   1.000
_cell.length_b   1.000
_cell.length_c   1.000
_cell.angle_alpha   90.00
_cell.angle_beta   90.00
_cell.angle_gamma   90.00
#
_symmetry.space_group_name_H-M   'P 1'
#
loop_
_entity.id
_entity.type
_entity.pdbx_description
1 polymer ?
#
loop_
_entity_poly.entity_id
_entity_poly.type
_entity_poly.pdbx_seq_one_letter_code
_entity_poly.pdbx_strand_id
1 'polypeptide(L)'
;TLGGPSRCGRVLGPPLDKIIKNAAWRKHTHLVSSCKSALDKLETLSDTGLSDPTSPLLGISSSDANFVLNPILLALETNYVKVAEPALECTFKLFSLGVARGEIHGNVSNPILYKIVEAVCKVGGIGEESLELAVLRVLLSAIRCPCVLIRGDCLLNVVRTCYNVYLRGLSGTNQICAKSVLAQIMLIVFTRAEEDSIDVSIKTVSVSELLEFSDKNLNEGSSIYHCQNFVSEVMSASEGVPDLKLSQPSKDQELQNVELKTSKWEEEEIGELEAKEGGVESGSGGVSKIREDGFLVFKNLCKLSMKFSSQENDDQILLRGKTLSLELLKAVMDNGGSIWRSNVRQLQSCIFMSLLTKYRTGLKDEIGIFFPMLILRVLENVLQPSFVQKMTVLNLLEKIAADSQIIIDIFVNYDCDVDSPNIFERIVNGLLKTALGPPPASTTTLSAVQDITFRHESVNCLVSIIKSMGAWMDQKLTIGDSDLRKSFKSDTAAEGHSTLTAEDGTVSDCELQPEMNSELSNAATLEQRRAYKIELQKGVSLFNRKPSKGIEFLINTKKVGNSPEEVAAFLKSNTTGLNEAMIGDYLGEREDFALKVMHAYVDSFDFKSMDFGEAIRFFLQGFRLPGEAQKIDRIMEKFAERYCKCNPNSFTSADTAYVLAYS
;
A
#
# COMPACT_ATOMS: atom_id res chain seq x y z
N THR A 1 44.77 -17.38 -10.55
CA THR A 1 43.85 -16.27 -10.21
C THR A 1 44.09 -15.89 -8.77
N LEU A 2 43.97 -14.61 -8.44
CA LEU A 2 44.14 -14.13 -7.07
C LEU A 2 43.08 -14.80 -6.17
N GLY A 3 43.51 -15.45 -5.07
CA GLY A 3 42.64 -16.24 -4.19
C GLY A 3 42.57 -17.75 -4.46
N GLY A 4 43.44 -18.32 -5.30
CA GLY A 4 43.55 -19.78 -5.43
C GLY A 4 42.48 -20.46 -6.32
N PRO A 5 42.39 -21.80 -6.31
CA PRO A 5 41.53 -22.56 -7.21
C PRO A 5 40.06 -22.65 -6.78
N SER A 6 39.78 -22.47 -5.48
CA SER A 6 38.46 -22.61 -4.86
C SER A 6 37.44 -21.59 -5.38
N ARG A 7 36.15 -21.95 -5.36
CA ARG A 7 35.05 -21.04 -5.76
C ARG A 7 35.00 -19.81 -4.87
N CYS A 8 35.11 -19.99 -3.54
CA CYS A 8 35.17 -18.88 -2.58
C CYS A 8 36.40 -18.00 -2.81
N GLY A 9 37.54 -18.60 -3.15
CA GLY A 9 38.78 -17.90 -3.48
C GLY A 9 38.67 -16.94 -4.66
N ARG A 10 38.01 -17.37 -5.74
CA ARG A 10 37.76 -16.51 -6.93
C ARG A 10 36.86 -15.32 -6.62
N VAL A 11 35.96 -15.44 -5.65
CA VAL A 11 35.05 -14.36 -5.23
C VAL A 11 35.73 -13.41 -4.24
N LEU A 12 36.44 -13.95 -3.25
CA LEU A 12 37.05 -13.17 -2.16
C LEU A 12 38.39 -12.54 -2.55
N GLY A 13 39.19 -13.20 -3.40
CA GLY A 13 40.56 -12.79 -3.71
C GLY A 13 40.67 -11.38 -4.29
N PRO A 14 40.03 -11.07 -5.43
CA PRO A 14 40.16 -9.76 -6.07
C PRO A 14 39.68 -8.59 -5.18
N PRO A 15 38.54 -8.67 -4.45
CA PRO A 15 38.14 -7.63 -3.51
C PRO A 15 39.12 -7.43 -2.35
N LEU A 16 39.70 -8.49 -1.79
CA LEU A 16 40.69 -8.38 -0.70
C LEU A 16 41.95 -7.61 -1.15
N ASP A 17 42.44 -7.88 -2.36
CA ASP A 17 43.55 -7.11 -2.94
C ASP A 17 43.18 -5.64 -3.20
N LYS A 18 41.95 -5.37 -3.67
CA LYS A 18 41.46 -4.00 -3.84
C LYS A 18 41.35 -3.26 -2.50
N ILE A 19 40.91 -3.94 -1.44
CA ILE A 19 40.87 -3.39 -0.07
C ILE A 19 42.28 -3.04 0.40
N ILE A 20 43.27 -3.92 0.21
CA ILE A 20 44.68 -3.66 0.57
C ILE A 20 45.20 -2.41 -0.13
N LYS A 21 44.92 -2.27 -1.44
CA LYS A 21 45.36 -1.11 -2.24
C LYS A 21 44.68 0.20 -1.84
N ASN A 22 43.41 0.13 -1.44
CA ASN A 22 42.62 1.30 -1.05
C ASN A 22 42.76 1.68 0.43
N ALA A 23 43.35 0.81 1.25
CA ALA A 23 43.51 1.02 2.68
C ALA A 23 44.50 2.15 2.99
N ALA A 24 44.14 3.01 3.93
CA ALA A 24 45.03 4.07 4.41
C ALA A 24 46.08 3.48 5.38
N TRP A 25 47.36 3.54 5.00
CA TRP A 25 48.49 2.91 5.71
C TRP A 25 48.54 3.18 7.22
N ARG A 26 48.15 4.37 7.68
CA ARG A 26 48.16 4.75 9.11
C ARG A 26 46.92 4.34 9.90
N LYS A 27 45.79 4.09 9.23
CA LYS A 27 44.50 3.81 9.89
C LYS A 27 44.11 2.33 9.85
N HIS A 28 44.56 1.59 8.83
CA HIS A 28 44.02 0.27 8.49
C HIS A 28 45.07 -0.85 8.55
N THR A 29 46.14 -0.69 9.33
CA THR A 29 47.24 -1.68 9.39
C THR A 29 46.76 -3.09 9.74
N HIS A 30 45.86 -3.22 10.71
CA HIS A 30 45.26 -4.49 11.10
C HIS A 30 44.37 -5.12 10.01
N LEU A 31 43.59 -4.28 9.30
CA LEU A 31 42.77 -4.73 8.18
C LEU A 31 43.65 -5.26 7.04
N VAL A 32 44.74 -4.54 6.71
CA VAL A 32 45.67 -4.95 5.65
C VAL A 32 46.37 -6.26 6.00
N SER A 33 46.83 -6.44 7.26
CA SER A 33 47.41 -7.73 7.68
C SER A 33 46.41 -8.87 7.63
N SER A 34 45.15 -8.61 8.04
CA SER A 34 44.06 -9.59 7.97
C SER A 34 43.75 -10.00 6.52
N CYS A 35 43.68 -9.04 5.59
CA CYS A 35 43.45 -9.31 4.17
C CYS A 35 44.58 -10.15 3.55
N LYS A 36 45.85 -9.83 3.85
CA LYS A 36 47.00 -10.59 3.36
C LYS A 36 46.98 -12.03 3.89
N SER A 37 46.75 -12.21 5.18
CA SER A 37 46.68 -13.54 5.79
C SER A 37 45.51 -14.37 5.23
N ALA A 38 44.37 -13.74 4.93
CA ALA A 38 43.25 -14.41 4.28
C ALA A 38 43.57 -14.81 2.83
N LEU A 39 44.28 -13.97 2.07
CA LEU A 39 44.74 -14.30 0.72
C LEU A 39 45.68 -15.51 0.72
N ASP A 40 46.69 -15.52 1.60
CA ASP A 40 47.62 -16.64 1.75
C ASP A 40 46.87 -17.93 2.09
N LYS A 41 45.87 -17.84 2.98
CA LYS A 41 45.02 -18.98 3.34
C LYS A 41 44.18 -19.47 2.15
N LEU A 42 43.55 -18.56 1.39
CA LEU A 42 42.72 -18.90 0.23
C LEU A 42 43.52 -19.63 -0.86
N GLU A 43 44.81 -19.33 -1.03
CA GLU A 43 45.68 -20.05 -1.98
C GLU A 43 45.88 -21.52 -1.62
N THR A 44 45.80 -21.86 -0.33
CA THR A 44 45.95 -23.24 0.17
C THR A 44 44.64 -24.04 0.14
N LEU A 45 43.49 -23.38 -0.06
CA LEU A 45 42.17 -24.00 0.00
C LEU A 45 41.74 -24.51 -1.39
N SER A 46 41.25 -25.75 -1.41
CA SER A 46 40.60 -26.39 -2.57
C SER A 46 39.17 -26.76 -2.21
N ASP A 47 38.25 -26.71 -3.17
CA ASP A 47 36.85 -27.10 -2.95
C ASP A 47 36.78 -28.57 -2.49
N THR A 48 36.43 -28.81 -1.22
CA THR A 48 36.25 -30.17 -0.70
C THR A 48 34.86 -30.68 -1.05
N GLY A 49 34.77 -31.88 -1.66
CA GLY A 49 33.48 -32.49 -2.06
C GLY A 49 32.55 -32.86 -0.90
N LEU A 50 33.05 -32.86 0.34
CA LEU A 50 32.27 -32.97 1.57
C LEU A 50 31.87 -31.55 2.02
N SER A 51 30.64 -31.15 1.71
CA SER A 51 30.10 -29.86 2.15
C SER A 51 29.74 -29.95 3.63
N ASP A 52 30.48 -29.26 4.49
CA ASP A 52 30.07 -29.04 5.88
C ASP A 52 28.76 -28.21 5.86
N PRO A 53 27.61 -28.77 6.30
CA PRO A 53 26.32 -28.07 6.23
C PRO A 53 26.26 -26.87 7.18
N THR A 54 27.19 -26.77 8.13
CA THR A 54 27.30 -25.66 9.09
C THR A 54 28.28 -24.57 8.63
N SER A 55 28.97 -24.79 7.50
CA SER A 55 29.88 -23.79 6.96
C SER A 55 29.11 -22.67 6.26
N PRO A 56 29.41 -21.39 6.56
CA PRO A 56 28.77 -20.26 5.90
C PRO A 56 29.21 -20.10 4.44
N LEU A 57 30.25 -20.82 3.99
CA LEU A 57 30.75 -20.80 2.62
C LEU A 57 30.80 -22.20 2.01
N LEU A 58 30.34 -22.31 0.76
CA LEU A 58 30.39 -23.57 0.01
C LEU A 58 31.82 -24.08 -0.17
N GLY A 59 32.05 -25.35 0.17
CA GLY A 59 33.25 -26.11 -0.21
C GLY A 59 34.46 -25.93 0.70
N ILE A 60 34.32 -25.21 1.83
CA ILE A 60 35.37 -25.03 2.85
C ILE A 60 34.80 -25.22 4.26
N SER A 61 35.67 -25.49 5.25
CA SER A 61 35.27 -25.69 6.65
C SER A 61 34.72 -24.42 7.29
N SER A 62 33.87 -24.55 8.32
CA SER A 62 33.33 -23.38 9.04
C SER A 62 34.41 -22.48 9.66
N SER A 63 35.52 -23.06 10.17
CA SER A 63 36.64 -22.28 10.73
C SER A 63 37.38 -21.49 9.65
N ASP A 64 37.67 -22.11 8.50
CA ASP A 64 38.31 -21.45 7.37
C ASP A 64 37.39 -20.37 6.78
N ALA A 65 36.08 -20.62 6.69
CA ALA A 65 35.09 -19.67 6.21
C ALA A 65 35.02 -18.43 7.09
N ASN A 66 34.95 -18.60 8.42
CA ASN A 66 35.01 -17.49 9.38
C ASN A 66 36.30 -16.68 9.23
N PHE A 67 37.44 -17.36 9.07
CA PHE A 67 38.74 -16.72 8.91
C PHE A 67 38.82 -15.84 7.65
N VAL A 68 38.38 -16.34 6.50
CA VAL A 68 38.47 -15.61 5.22
C VAL A 68 37.39 -14.53 5.04
N LEU A 69 36.29 -14.61 5.79
CA LEU A 69 35.23 -13.59 5.81
C LEU A 69 35.53 -12.43 6.77
N ASN A 70 36.33 -12.66 7.81
CA ASN A 70 36.64 -11.65 8.82
C ASN A 70 37.24 -10.34 8.26
N PRO A 71 38.14 -10.33 7.25
CA PRO A 71 38.62 -9.08 6.66
C PRO A 71 37.53 -8.29 5.95
N ILE A 72 36.51 -8.95 5.38
CA ILE A 72 35.36 -8.29 4.75
C ILE A 72 34.51 -7.59 5.82
N LEU A 73 34.25 -8.27 6.95
CA LEU A 73 33.56 -7.65 8.09
C LEU A 73 34.31 -6.41 8.58
N LEU A 74 35.62 -6.53 8.82
CA LEU A 74 36.46 -5.41 9.26
C LEU A 74 36.44 -4.26 8.25
N ALA A 75 36.42 -4.55 6.95
CA ALA A 75 36.37 -3.53 5.91
C ALA A 75 35.05 -2.74 5.93
N LEU A 76 33.91 -3.43 6.14
CA LEU A 76 32.59 -2.80 6.26
C LEU A 76 32.48 -1.90 7.50
N GLU A 77 33.16 -2.25 8.60
CA GLU A 77 33.14 -1.48 9.86
C GLU A 77 34.05 -0.23 9.84
N THR A 78 34.87 -0.03 8.79
CA THR A 78 35.82 1.10 8.74
C THR A 78 35.18 2.48 8.57
N ASN A 79 33.91 2.55 8.16
CA ASN A 79 33.24 3.79 7.72
C ASN A 79 34.01 4.59 6.65
N TYR A 80 34.91 3.93 5.91
CA TYR A 80 35.74 4.56 4.89
C TYR A 80 35.33 4.07 3.49
N VAL A 81 34.73 4.96 2.70
CA VAL A 81 34.09 4.66 1.41
C VAL A 81 34.95 3.78 0.50
N LYS A 82 36.22 4.14 0.28
CA LYS A 82 37.13 3.42 -0.63
C LYS A 82 37.46 1.98 -0.20
N VAL A 83 37.24 1.65 1.07
CA VAL A 83 37.43 0.30 1.63
C VAL A 83 36.10 -0.44 1.75
N ALA A 84 35.04 0.25 2.16
CA ALA A 84 33.70 -0.31 2.29
C ALA A 84 33.10 -0.73 0.93
N GLU A 85 33.30 0.06 -0.12
CA GLU A 85 32.73 -0.22 -1.45
C GLU A 85 33.24 -1.56 -2.05
N PRO A 86 34.55 -1.87 -2.11
CA PRO A 86 35.01 -3.21 -2.49
C PRO A 86 34.47 -4.34 -1.61
N ALA A 87 34.25 -4.09 -0.31
CA ALA A 87 33.70 -5.08 0.60
C ALA A 87 32.21 -5.35 0.35
N LEU A 88 31.42 -4.31 0.04
CA LEU A 88 30.03 -4.44 -0.39
C LEU A 88 29.92 -5.21 -1.71
N GLU A 89 30.76 -4.90 -2.70
CA GLU A 89 30.81 -5.61 -3.98
C GLU A 89 31.17 -7.10 -3.80
N CYS A 90 32.10 -7.39 -2.90
CA CYS A 90 32.42 -8.77 -2.51
C CYS A 90 31.21 -9.48 -1.89
N THR A 91 30.53 -8.81 -0.96
CA THR A 91 29.36 -9.33 -0.25
C THR A 91 28.19 -9.58 -1.21
N PHE A 92 27.98 -8.69 -2.19
CA PHE A 92 27.01 -8.88 -3.26
C PHE A 92 27.31 -10.15 -4.06
N LYS A 93 28.57 -10.40 -4.46
CA LYS A 93 28.97 -11.61 -5.19
C LYS A 93 28.80 -12.88 -4.37
N LEU A 94 29.08 -12.84 -3.07
CA LEU A 94 28.89 -13.98 -2.18
C LEU A 94 27.43 -14.46 -2.15
N PHE A 95 26.48 -13.53 -2.10
CA PHE A 95 25.05 -13.86 -2.10
C PHE A 95 24.50 -14.17 -3.49
N SER A 96 24.81 -13.36 -4.50
CA SER A 96 24.27 -13.50 -5.86
C SER A 96 24.70 -14.80 -6.56
N LEU A 97 25.92 -15.28 -6.25
CA LEU A 97 26.45 -16.54 -6.78
C LEU A 97 26.11 -17.76 -5.90
N GLY A 98 25.41 -17.58 -4.78
CA GLY A 98 25.06 -18.68 -3.86
C GLY A 98 26.26 -19.35 -3.18
N VAL A 99 27.37 -18.61 -3.04
CA VAL A 99 28.58 -19.07 -2.34
C VAL A 99 28.37 -19.00 -0.83
N ALA A 100 27.72 -17.94 -0.34
CA ALA A 100 27.26 -17.85 1.04
C ALA A 100 26.02 -18.74 1.24
N ARG A 101 25.96 -19.44 2.38
CA ARG A 101 24.87 -20.38 2.70
C ARG A 101 24.53 -20.34 4.18
N GLY A 102 23.30 -20.74 4.50
CA GLY A 102 22.86 -21.00 5.87
C GLY A 102 21.75 -20.07 6.37
N GLU A 103 21.27 -20.36 7.58
CA GLU A 103 20.27 -19.54 8.28
C GLU A 103 20.97 -18.38 8.98
N ILE A 104 20.52 -17.15 8.73
CA ILE A 104 20.99 -15.92 9.36
C ILE A 104 19.90 -15.45 10.32
N HIS A 105 20.13 -15.64 11.61
CA HIS A 105 19.26 -15.14 12.67
C HIS A 105 20.08 -14.66 13.86
N GLY A 106 19.50 -13.81 14.70
CA GLY A 106 20.20 -13.21 15.85
C GLY A 106 20.72 -14.23 16.88
N ASN A 107 20.20 -15.46 16.87
CA ASN A 107 20.59 -16.53 17.78
C ASN A 107 21.54 -17.56 17.11
N VAL A 108 22.85 -17.32 17.16
CA VAL A 108 23.90 -18.37 17.10
C VAL A 108 24.13 -19.14 15.79
N SER A 109 23.19 -19.37 14.86
CA SER A 109 23.44 -20.35 13.76
C SER A 109 24.49 -19.94 12.72
N ASN A 110 24.80 -18.65 12.53
CA ASN A 110 25.90 -18.17 11.67
C ASN A 110 26.38 -16.76 12.09
N PRO A 111 27.26 -16.66 13.11
CA PRO A 111 27.60 -15.36 13.72
C PRO A 111 28.32 -14.42 12.75
N ILE A 112 29.11 -14.93 11.80
CA ILE A 112 29.85 -14.07 10.86
C ILE A 112 28.94 -13.48 9.78
N LEU A 113 28.03 -14.27 9.19
CA LEU A 113 27.10 -13.77 8.17
C LEU A 113 26.09 -12.80 8.77
N TYR A 114 25.61 -13.07 9.99
CA TYR A 114 24.78 -12.12 10.74
C TYR A 114 25.51 -10.79 10.94
N LYS A 115 26.76 -10.81 11.43
CA LYS A 115 27.58 -9.59 11.61
C LYS A 115 27.85 -8.87 10.29
N ILE A 116 28.08 -9.60 9.19
CA ILE A 116 28.26 -8.99 7.87
C ILE A 116 26.98 -8.27 7.44
N VAL A 117 25.81 -8.91 7.52
CA VAL A 117 24.53 -8.26 7.18
C VAL A 117 24.28 -7.04 8.08
N GLU A 118 24.57 -7.14 9.37
CA GLU A 118 24.47 -6.01 10.31
C GLU A 118 25.42 -4.86 9.94
N ALA A 119 26.66 -5.17 9.58
CA ALA A 119 27.64 -4.19 9.12
C ALA A 119 27.22 -3.52 7.81
N VAL A 120 26.68 -4.29 6.84
CA VAL A 120 26.08 -3.76 5.61
C VAL A 120 24.94 -2.77 5.94
N CYS A 121 24.05 -3.13 6.87
CA CYS A 121 22.98 -2.23 7.31
C CYS A 121 23.52 -0.94 7.94
N LYS A 122 24.60 -1.02 8.73
CA LYS A 122 25.27 0.16 9.32
C LYS A 122 25.90 1.07 8.26
N VAL A 123 26.50 0.50 7.21
CA VAL A 123 27.07 1.27 6.08
C VAL A 123 25.99 2.08 5.36
N GLY A 124 24.76 1.56 5.26
CA GLY A 124 23.62 2.29 4.70
C GLY A 124 23.23 3.56 5.49
N GLY A 125 23.71 3.71 6.74
CA GLY A 125 23.47 4.89 7.57
C GLY A 125 24.46 6.04 7.36
N ILE A 126 25.51 5.86 6.56
CA ILE A 126 26.60 6.84 6.36
C ILE A 126 26.14 8.07 5.55
N GLY A 127 25.09 7.94 4.73
CA GLY A 127 24.52 9.04 3.95
C GLY A 127 25.29 9.38 2.66
N GLU A 128 26.07 8.44 2.14
CA GLU A 128 26.77 8.53 0.84
C GLU A 128 25.98 7.78 -0.24
N GLU A 129 25.55 8.47 -1.30
CA GLU A 129 24.62 7.92 -2.32
C GLU A 129 25.15 6.64 -2.98
N SER A 130 26.46 6.59 -3.28
CA SER A 130 27.09 5.42 -3.89
C SER A 130 27.07 4.19 -2.98
N LEU A 131 27.20 4.39 -1.66
CA LEU A 131 27.13 3.33 -0.67
C LEU A 131 25.69 2.89 -0.42
N GLU A 132 24.72 3.82 -0.43
CA GLU A 132 23.30 3.50 -0.31
C GLU A 132 22.83 2.52 -1.40
N LEU A 133 23.16 2.79 -2.66
CA LEU A 133 22.82 1.89 -3.77
C LEU A 133 23.54 0.54 -3.66
N ALA A 134 24.81 0.53 -3.27
CA ALA A 134 25.56 -0.72 -3.06
C ALA A 134 24.97 -1.54 -1.90
N VAL A 135 24.52 -0.91 -0.82
CA VAL A 135 23.84 -1.56 0.31
C VAL A 135 22.50 -2.16 -0.15
N LEU A 136 21.67 -1.40 -0.85
CA LEU A 136 20.40 -1.91 -1.41
C LEU A 136 20.62 -3.14 -2.29
N ARG A 137 21.68 -3.11 -3.13
CA ARG A 137 22.08 -4.21 -4.01
C ARG A 137 22.45 -5.47 -3.24
N VAL A 138 23.27 -5.34 -2.18
CA VAL A 138 23.69 -6.45 -1.32
C VAL A 138 22.49 -7.03 -0.58
N LEU A 139 21.65 -6.19 0.02
CA LEU A 139 20.50 -6.62 0.82
C LEU A 139 19.45 -7.36 -0.02
N LEU A 140 19.13 -6.84 -1.22
CA LEU A 140 18.24 -7.54 -2.15
C LEU A 140 18.83 -8.89 -2.59
N SER A 141 20.13 -8.92 -2.90
CA SER A 141 20.81 -10.17 -3.28
C SER A 141 20.82 -11.20 -2.14
N ALA A 142 20.98 -10.76 -0.89
CA ALA A 142 20.97 -11.63 0.29
C ALA A 142 19.60 -12.26 0.51
N ILE A 143 18.53 -11.46 0.41
CA ILE A 143 17.14 -11.94 0.52
C ILE A 143 16.76 -12.85 -0.66
N ARG A 144 17.18 -12.52 -1.89
CA ARG A 144 16.92 -13.32 -3.09
C ARG A 144 17.60 -14.71 -3.03
N CYS A 145 18.78 -14.81 -2.43
CA CYS A 145 19.60 -16.01 -2.45
C CYS A 145 18.79 -17.25 -2.01
N PRO A 146 18.72 -18.34 -2.80
CA PRO A 146 17.99 -19.55 -2.42
C PRO A 146 18.75 -20.40 -1.39
N CYS A 147 20.01 -20.07 -1.10
CA CYS A 147 20.85 -20.80 -0.14
C CYS A 147 20.95 -20.11 1.22
N VAL A 148 20.38 -18.91 1.39
CA VAL A 148 20.46 -18.11 2.61
C VAL A 148 19.06 -17.73 3.08
N LEU A 149 18.75 -18.06 4.32
CA LEU A 149 17.48 -17.72 4.96
C LEU A 149 17.70 -16.69 6.06
N ILE A 150 17.29 -15.44 5.82
CA ILE A 150 17.37 -14.35 6.81
C ILE A 150 16.07 -14.31 7.62
N ARG A 151 16.18 -14.39 8.95
CA ARG A 151 15.03 -14.52 9.87
C ARG A 151 14.91 -13.38 10.88
N GLY A 152 13.73 -13.25 11.47
CA GLY A 152 13.50 -12.51 12.71
C GLY A 152 13.94 -11.04 12.68
N ASP A 153 14.60 -10.58 13.74
CA ASP A 153 15.06 -9.18 13.86
C ASP A 153 16.09 -8.78 12.80
N CYS A 154 16.87 -9.74 12.28
CA CYS A 154 17.80 -9.48 11.19
C CYS A 154 17.03 -9.08 9.92
N LEU A 155 15.98 -9.84 9.58
CA LEU A 155 15.10 -9.53 8.45
C LEU A 155 14.44 -8.16 8.62
N LEU A 156 13.93 -7.85 9.82
CA LEU A 156 13.37 -6.54 10.12
C LEU A 156 14.40 -5.42 10.00
N ASN A 157 15.66 -5.67 10.36
CA ASN A 157 16.73 -4.69 10.21
C ASN A 157 17.08 -4.43 8.75
N VAL A 158 17.08 -5.46 7.90
CA VAL A 158 17.25 -5.34 6.44
C VAL A 158 16.13 -4.47 5.86
N VAL A 159 14.86 -4.78 6.17
CA VAL A 159 13.70 -4.01 5.70
C VAL A 159 13.79 -2.55 6.19
N ARG A 160 14.11 -2.35 7.48
CA ARG A 160 14.26 -1.01 8.07
C ARG A 160 15.37 -0.21 7.42
N THR A 161 16.48 -0.84 7.05
CA THR A 161 17.60 -0.16 6.38
C THR A 161 17.16 0.35 5.01
N CYS A 162 16.56 -0.50 4.18
CA CYS A 162 16.04 -0.08 2.88
C CYS A 162 14.98 1.03 3.01
N TYR A 163 14.10 0.91 4.02
CA TYR A 163 13.10 1.93 4.34
C TYR A 163 13.73 3.28 4.75
N ASN A 164 14.78 3.25 5.57
CA ASN A 164 15.50 4.46 5.96
C ASN A 164 16.23 5.10 4.79
N VAL A 165 16.81 4.32 3.87
CA VAL A 165 17.42 4.83 2.64
C VAL A 165 16.36 5.53 1.78
N TYR A 166 15.15 4.98 1.67
CA TYR A 166 14.05 5.67 1.00
C TYR A 166 13.71 7.02 1.66
N LEU A 167 13.54 7.04 2.99
CA LEU A 167 13.12 8.24 3.71
C LEU A 167 14.18 9.35 3.71
N ARG A 168 15.45 8.98 3.85
CA ARG A 168 16.58 9.91 3.95
C ARG A 168 17.20 10.27 2.61
N GLY A 169 16.91 9.50 1.56
CA GLY A 169 17.51 9.68 0.24
C GLY A 169 17.29 11.10 -0.27
N LEU A 170 18.37 11.78 -0.64
CA LEU A 170 18.33 13.15 -1.15
C LEU A 170 17.99 13.19 -2.65
N SER A 171 18.40 12.16 -3.39
CA SER A 171 18.11 11.98 -4.81
C SER A 171 16.82 11.18 -5.03
N GLY A 172 15.95 11.70 -5.90
CA GLY A 172 14.73 11.01 -6.34
C GLY A 172 14.98 9.61 -6.89
N THR A 173 16.10 9.41 -7.59
CA THR A 173 16.49 8.11 -8.15
C THR A 173 16.80 7.10 -7.06
N ASN A 174 17.55 7.49 -6.01
CA ASN A 174 17.83 6.61 -4.88
C ASN A 174 16.57 6.25 -4.11
N GLN A 175 15.64 7.21 -3.97
CA GLN A 175 14.34 6.97 -3.38
C GLN A 175 13.54 5.94 -4.19
N ILE A 176 13.41 6.12 -5.50
CA ILE A 176 12.70 5.16 -6.37
C ILE A 176 13.38 3.78 -6.28
N CYS A 177 14.70 3.71 -6.37
CA CYS A 177 15.44 2.46 -6.29
C CYS A 177 15.26 1.76 -4.92
N ALA A 178 15.29 2.49 -3.81
CA ALA A 178 15.00 1.96 -2.47
C ALA A 178 13.56 1.44 -2.35
N LYS A 179 12.59 2.18 -2.90
CA LYS A 179 11.17 1.80 -2.95
C LYS A 179 10.97 0.52 -3.76
N SER A 180 11.59 0.42 -4.94
CA SER A 180 11.54 -0.78 -5.78
C SER A 180 12.21 -1.99 -5.13
N VAL A 181 13.36 -1.78 -4.47
CA VAL A 181 14.04 -2.84 -3.70
C VAL A 181 13.18 -3.31 -2.54
N LEU A 182 12.52 -2.42 -1.80
CA LEU A 182 11.58 -2.79 -0.74
C LEU A 182 10.41 -3.60 -1.29
N ALA A 183 9.79 -3.14 -2.38
CA ALA A 183 8.69 -3.86 -3.02
C ALA A 183 9.13 -5.26 -3.47
N GLN A 184 10.34 -5.39 -4.04
CA GLN A 184 10.89 -6.68 -4.45
C GLN A 184 11.19 -7.58 -3.25
N ILE A 185 11.77 -7.05 -2.16
CA ILE A 185 12.00 -7.78 -0.91
C ILE A 185 10.67 -8.28 -0.34
N MET A 186 9.63 -7.44 -0.31
CA MET A 186 8.30 -7.85 0.13
C MET A 186 7.79 -9.00 -0.74
N LEU A 187 7.82 -8.85 -2.07
CA LEU A 187 7.37 -9.90 -2.97
C LEU A 187 8.12 -11.22 -2.72
N ILE A 188 9.45 -11.20 -2.54
CA ILE A 188 10.24 -12.39 -2.21
C ILE A 188 9.76 -13.04 -0.90
N VAL A 189 9.72 -12.26 0.19
CA VAL A 189 9.38 -12.77 1.54
C VAL A 189 7.97 -13.35 1.56
N PHE A 190 7.00 -12.63 0.99
CA PHE A 190 5.60 -13.04 0.98
C PHE A 190 5.35 -14.22 0.04
N THR A 191 5.99 -14.30 -1.14
CA THR A 191 5.89 -15.49 -2.00
C THR A 191 6.50 -16.72 -1.31
N ARG A 192 7.68 -16.58 -0.69
CA ARG A 192 8.31 -17.67 0.05
C ARG A 192 7.44 -18.20 1.19
N ALA A 193 6.79 -17.32 1.92
CA ALA A 193 5.92 -17.73 3.02
C ALA A 193 4.55 -18.24 2.56
N GLU A 194 4.05 -17.83 1.39
CA GLU A 194 2.88 -18.46 0.77
C GLU A 194 3.20 -19.92 0.38
N GLU A 195 4.28 -20.12 -0.38
CA GLU A 195 4.70 -21.46 -0.85
C GLU A 195 5.39 -22.29 0.23
N ASP A 196 5.68 -21.68 1.38
CA ASP A 196 6.46 -22.25 2.48
C ASP A 196 7.79 -22.87 2.02
N SER A 197 8.44 -22.19 1.07
CA SER A 197 9.66 -22.65 0.41
C SER A 197 10.63 -21.49 0.23
N ILE A 198 11.93 -21.77 0.28
CA ILE A 198 12.98 -20.80 -0.05
C ILE A 198 13.23 -20.72 -1.56
N ASP A 199 12.97 -21.82 -2.26
CA ASP A 199 13.11 -21.97 -3.70
C ASP A 199 11.75 -21.76 -4.35
N VAL A 200 11.51 -20.52 -4.78
CA VAL A 200 10.25 -20.05 -5.34
C VAL A 200 10.52 -19.21 -6.58
N SER A 201 9.60 -19.21 -7.54
CA SER A 201 9.72 -18.38 -8.74
C SER A 201 9.23 -16.97 -8.43
N ILE A 202 10.12 -15.99 -8.56
CA ILE A 202 9.86 -14.60 -8.14
C ILE A 202 9.83 -13.71 -9.36
N LYS A 203 8.69 -13.06 -9.59
CA LYS A 203 8.56 -12.05 -10.63
C LYS A 203 9.34 -10.79 -10.24
N THR A 204 9.98 -10.18 -11.22
CA THR A 204 10.61 -8.86 -11.04
C THR A 204 9.52 -7.79 -11.04
N VAL A 205 9.57 -6.87 -10.07
CA VAL A 205 8.63 -5.75 -9.96
C VAL A 205 8.82 -4.78 -11.13
N SER A 206 7.69 -4.31 -11.69
CA SER A 206 7.66 -3.20 -12.65
C SER A 206 7.70 -1.88 -11.88
N VAL A 207 8.78 -1.11 -12.05
CA VAL A 207 8.96 0.19 -11.38
C VAL A 207 7.88 1.18 -11.84
N SER A 208 7.45 1.12 -13.10
CA SER A 208 6.40 2.00 -13.64
C SER A 208 5.03 1.78 -12.97
N GLU A 209 4.64 0.54 -12.71
CA GLU A 209 3.37 0.20 -12.03
C GLU A 209 3.40 0.58 -10.54
N LEU A 210 4.58 0.66 -9.94
CA LEU A 210 4.77 0.99 -8.52
C LEU A 210 4.62 2.50 -8.22
N LEU A 211 4.73 3.36 -9.24
CA LEU A 211 4.78 4.83 -9.09
C LEU A 211 3.42 5.52 -9.27
N GLU A 212 2.33 4.76 -9.40
CA GLU A 212 1.02 5.28 -9.86
C GLU A 212 0.32 6.31 -8.94
N PHE A 213 0.72 6.52 -7.67
CA PHE A 213 -0.10 7.33 -6.75
C PHE A 213 0.56 8.45 -5.91
N SER A 214 1.89 8.56 -5.82
CA SER A 214 2.49 9.50 -4.82
C SER A 214 3.70 10.31 -5.28
N ASP A 215 4.38 9.95 -6.37
CA ASP A 215 5.69 10.52 -6.72
C ASP A 215 5.64 11.44 -7.96
N LYS A 216 4.65 12.35 -8.03
CA LYS A 216 4.51 13.31 -9.16
C LYS A 216 5.75 14.22 -9.37
N ASN A 217 6.64 14.31 -8.38
CA ASN A 217 7.86 15.13 -8.44
C ASN A 217 9.12 14.34 -8.88
N LEU A 218 9.04 13.03 -9.14
CA LEU A 218 10.21 12.18 -9.45
C LEU A 218 10.16 11.52 -10.85
N ASN A 219 9.15 11.81 -11.66
CA ASN A 219 8.92 11.19 -12.97
C ASN A 219 9.83 11.75 -14.08
N GLU A 220 11.15 11.68 -13.88
CA GLU A 220 12.08 11.71 -15.00
C GLU A 220 12.14 10.30 -15.59
N GLY A 221 11.69 10.11 -16.84
CA GLY A 221 11.65 8.78 -17.49
C GLY A 221 12.99 8.03 -17.48
N SER A 222 14.11 8.75 -17.39
CA SER A 222 15.46 8.20 -17.19
C SER A 222 15.65 7.50 -15.85
N SER A 223 15.09 8.03 -14.76
CA SER A 223 15.23 7.50 -13.41
C SER A 223 14.44 6.20 -13.22
N ILE A 224 13.26 6.11 -13.84
CA ILE A 224 12.45 4.88 -13.87
C ILE A 224 13.21 3.77 -14.61
N TYR A 225 13.75 4.06 -15.79
CA TYR A 225 14.54 3.10 -16.56
C TYR A 225 15.79 2.64 -15.80
N HIS A 226 16.50 3.58 -15.17
CA HIS A 226 17.67 3.27 -14.35
C HIS A 226 17.34 2.33 -13.19
N CYS A 227 16.29 2.63 -12.41
CA CYS A 227 15.90 1.79 -11.29
C CYS A 227 15.32 0.43 -11.73
N GLN A 228 14.62 0.36 -12.87
CA GLN A 228 14.18 -0.92 -13.44
C GLN A 228 15.38 -1.80 -13.82
N ASN A 229 16.41 -1.22 -14.43
CA ASN A 229 17.65 -1.94 -14.75
C ASN A 229 18.37 -2.39 -13.49
N PHE A 230 18.45 -1.53 -12.47
CA PHE A 230 19.08 -1.86 -11.19
C PHE A 230 18.44 -3.09 -10.53
N VAL A 231 17.10 -3.13 -10.43
CA VAL A 231 16.40 -4.29 -9.84
C VAL A 231 16.56 -5.52 -10.73
N SER A 232 16.40 -5.36 -12.05
CA SER A 232 16.54 -6.47 -13.01
C SER A 232 17.93 -7.12 -12.96
N GLU A 233 19.00 -6.31 -12.87
CA GLU A 233 20.38 -6.79 -12.79
C GLU A 233 20.59 -7.68 -11.54
N VAL A 234 20.10 -7.24 -10.38
CA VAL A 234 20.18 -8.04 -9.15
C VAL A 234 19.35 -9.32 -9.26
N MET A 235 18.18 -9.23 -9.91
CA MET A 235 17.30 -10.37 -10.13
C MET A 235 17.78 -11.33 -11.24
N SER A 236 18.79 -10.98 -12.04
CA SER A 236 19.39 -11.87 -13.04
C SER A 236 20.82 -12.31 -12.71
N ALA A 237 21.44 -11.75 -11.67
CA ALA A 237 22.87 -11.92 -11.34
C ALA A 237 23.34 -13.38 -11.12
N SER A 238 22.42 -14.33 -10.92
CA SER A 238 22.73 -15.74 -10.68
C SER A 238 22.79 -16.62 -11.94
N GLU A 239 22.35 -16.15 -13.11
CA GLU A 239 22.17 -16.98 -14.32
C GLU A 239 23.45 -17.15 -15.17
N GLY A 240 24.56 -16.51 -14.79
CA GLY A 240 25.76 -16.38 -15.64
C GLY A 240 26.92 -17.35 -15.40
N VAL A 241 26.85 -18.30 -14.45
CA VAL A 241 27.96 -19.24 -14.17
C VAL A 241 27.53 -20.69 -14.46
N PRO A 242 27.97 -21.31 -15.57
CA PRO A 242 27.52 -22.63 -16.03
C PRO A 242 27.80 -23.82 -15.08
N ASP A 243 28.74 -23.67 -14.12
CA ASP A 243 29.28 -24.77 -13.30
C ASP A 243 28.63 -24.94 -11.91
N LEU A 244 27.55 -24.22 -11.62
CA LEU A 244 26.88 -24.21 -10.30
C LEU A 244 25.46 -24.80 -10.31
N LYS A 245 25.11 -25.64 -11.31
CA LYS A 245 23.87 -26.44 -11.26
C LYS A 245 23.91 -27.34 -10.02
N LEU A 246 23.13 -27.01 -9.00
CA LEU A 246 22.84 -27.89 -7.88
C LEU A 246 22.22 -29.17 -8.43
N SER A 247 22.89 -30.30 -8.23
CA SER A 247 22.22 -31.59 -8.18
C SER A 247 21.24 -31.58 -7.01
N GLN A 248 19.97 -31.79 -7.34
CA GLN A 248 18.84 -31.91 -6.43
C GLN A 248 19.15 -32.90 -5.28
N PRO A 249 18.79 -32.59 -4.02
CA PRO A 249 18.52 -33.63 -3.04
C PRO A 249 17.23 -34.35 -3.46
N SER A 250 17.31 -35.68 -3.50
CA SER A 250 16.23 -36.61 -3.80
C SER A 250 14.94 -36.31 -3.03
N LYS A 251 13.82 -36.32 -3.77
CA LYS A 251 12.47 -36.51 -3.25
C LYS A 251 12.47 -37.75 -2.37
N ASP A 252 12.33 -37.58 -1.06
CA ASP A 252 11.82 -38.60 -0.12
C ASP A 252 11.71 -37.97 1.27
N GLN A 253 10.62 -37.24 1.50
CA GLN A 253 9.96 -37.15 2.80
C GLN A 253 8.55 -36.61 2.55
N GLU A 254 7.62 -37.54 2.32
CA GLU A 254 6.18 -37.29 2.37
C GLU A 254 5.82 -36.79 3.77
N LEU A 255 5.52 -35.50 3.90
CA LEU A 255 4.76 -34.98 5.04
C LEU A 255 3.29 -34.95 4.63
N GLN A 256 2.56 -35.88 5.24
CA GLN A 256 1.14 -36.13 5.03
C GLN A 256 0.30 -34.86 5.25
N ASN A 257 -0.65 -34.64 4.34
CA ASN A 257 -1.73 -33.67 4.49
C ASN A 257 -2.43 -33.85 5.85
N VAL A 258 -2.31 -32.84 6.73
CA VAL A 258 -3.18 -32.71 7.90
C VAL A 258 -4.02 -31.46 7.71
N GLU A 259 -5.33 -31.65 7.52
CA GLU A 259 -6.33 -30.59 7.60
C GLU A 259 -6.25 -29.90 8.98
N LEU A 260 -5.92 -28.61 8.99
CA LEU A 260 -5.92 -27.81 10.21
C LEU A 260 -7.36 -27.41 10.57
N LYS A 261 -7.86 -27.95 11.70
CA LYS A 261 -9.05 -27.44 12.38
C LYS A 261 -8.71 -26.14 13.11
N THR A 262 -9.52 -25.12 12.86
CA THR A 262 -9.47 -23.79 13.48
C THR A 262 -9.73 -23.87 14.99
N SER A 263 -8.72 -23.58 15.82
CA SER A 263 -8.90 -23.29 17.24
C SER A 263 -8.86 -21.77 17.50
N LYS A 264 -9.82 -21.33 18.32
CA LYS A 264 -9.98 -19.96 18.84
C LYS A 264 -8.67 -19.40 19.40
N TRP A 265 -8.35 -18.16 19.04
CA TRP A 265 -7.38 -17.33 19.76
C TRP A 265 -8.17 -16.34 20.60
N GLU A 266 -8.04 -16.45 21.93
CA GLU A 266 -8.57 -15.47 22.87
C GLU A 266 -7.74 -14.18 22.80
N GLU A 267 -8.46 -13.06 22.95
CA GLU A 267 -7.95 -11.70 22.92
C GLU A 267 -7.04 -11.45 24.13
N GLU A 268 -5.78 -11.03 23.90
CA GLU A 268 -5.03 -10.28 24.90
C GLU A 268 -4.58 -8.94 24.31
N GLU A 269 -4.81 -7.91 25.13
CA GLU A 269 -4.74 -6.49 24.84
C GLU A 269 -3.37 -6.03 24.36
N ILE A 270 -3.37 -5.03 23.49
CA ILE A 270 -2.19 -4.26 23.11
C ILE A 270 -1.89 -3.30 24.28
N GLY A 271 -1.25 -3.84 25.31
CA GLY A 271 -0.58 -3.13 26.40
C GLY A 271 0.91 -3.50 26.40
N GLU A 272 1.75 -2.56 26.78
CA GLU A 272 3.21 -2.62 26.90
C GLU A 272 3.77 -3.99 27.31
N LEU A 273 4.92 -4.39 26.76
CA LEU A 273 5.96 -5.08 27.54
C LEU A 273 7.28 -5.18 26.76
N GLU A 274 8.28 -4.57 27.39
CA GLU A 274 9.70 -4.78 27.15
C GLU A 274 10.14 -6.21 27.49
N ALA A 275 11.26 -6.59 26.88
CA ALA A 275 12.22 -7.65 27.23
C ALA A 275 11.81 -8.70 28.30
N LYS A 276 11.74 -9.97 27.86
CA LYS A 276 12.31 -11.10 28.60
C LYS A 276 12.65 -12.25 27.66
N GLU A 277 13.95 -12.53 27.56
CA GLU A 277 14.54 -13.76 27.03
C GLU A 277 14.14 -14.97 27.90
N GLY A 278 14.01 -16.14 27.28
CA GLY A 278 13.90 -17.42 27.99
C GLY A 278 13.22 -18.48 27.14
N GLY A 279 14.02 -19.35 26.51
CA GLY A 279 13.52 -20.42 25.66
C GLY A 279 12.83 -21.57 26.40
N VAL A 280 11.85 -22.18 25.74
CA VAL A 280 11.47 -23.59 25.89
C VAL A 280 10.99 -24.08 24.53
N GLU A 281 11.75 -24.97 23.90
CA GLU A 281 11.25 -25.83 22.82
C GLU A 281 10.44 -26.96 23.45
N SER A 282 9.18 -27.15 23.01
CA SER A 282 8.61 -28.48 22.78
C SER A 282 7.29 -28.37 22.02
N GLY A 283 7.00 -29.39 21.21
CA GLY A 283 6.17 -29.30 20.03
C GLY A 283 4.67 -29.12 20.25
N SER A 284 4.06 -28.31 19.38
CA SER A 284 2.63 -28.28 19.08
C SER A 284 2.43 -27.47 17.79
N GLY A 285 2.01 -28.13 16.69
CA GLY A 285 1.37 -27.55 15.50
C GLY A 285 1.74 -26.12 15.06
N GLY A 286 3.02 -25.76 15.06
CA GLY A 286 3.49 -24.39 14.82
C GLY A 286 3.47 -24.00 13.35
N VAL A 287 3.20 -22.71 13.10
CA VAL A 287 3.42 -22.05 11.80
C VAL A 287 4.88 -22.27 11.39
N SER A 288 5.14 -22.54 10.11
CA SER A 288 6.50 -22.73 9.64
C SER A 288 7.36 -21.49 9.89
N LYS A 289 8.65 -21.72 10.10
CA LYS A 289 9.68 -20.68 10.25
C LYS A 289 9.60 -19.57 9.19
N ILE A 290 9.40 -19.93 7.92
CA ILE A 290 9.31 -18.98 6.81
C ILE A 290 8.04 -18.13 6.92
N ARG A 291 6.91 -18.75 7.29
CA ARG A 291 5.64 -18.06 7.49
C ARG A 291 5.68 -17.11 8.67
N GLU A 292 6.30 -17.50 9.79
CA GLU A 292 6.48 -16.64 10.96
C GLU A 292 7.17 -15.31 10.59
N ASP A 293 8.22 -15.37 9.77
CA ASP A 293 8.92 -14.17 9.30
C ASP A 293 8.03 -13.29 8.41
N GLY A 294 7.26 -13.91 7.50
CA GLY A 294 6.31 -13.18 6.68
C GLY A 294 5.28 -12.43 7.54
N PHE A 295 4.75 -13.08 8.58
CA PHE A 295 3.84 -12.43 9.55
C PHE A 295 4.53 -11.33 10.35
N LEU A 296 5.79 -11.54 10.75
CA LEU A 296 6.58 -10.56 11.47
C LEU A 296 6.82 -9.29 10.65
N VAL A 297 7.21 -9.44 9.37
CA VAL A 297 7.38 -8.34 8.42
C VAL A 297 6.05 -7.64 8.18
N PHE A 298 4.97 -8.39 7.95
CA PHE A 298 3.62 -7.83 7.79
C PHE A 298 3.21 -6.96 8.99
N LYS A 299 3.33 -7.50 10.21
CA LYS A 299 3.04 -6.79 11.46
C LYS A 299 3.88 -5.52 11.59
N ASN A 300 5.15 -5.56 11.19
CA ASN A 300 6.04 -4.40 11.24
C ASN A 300 5.62 -3.30 10.25
N LEU A 301 5.30 -3.65 9.00
CA LEU A 301 4.79 -2.69 8.01
C LEU A 301 3.52 -1.99 8.50
N CYS A 302 2.62 -2.75 9.13
CA CYS A 302 1.39 -2.20 9.71
C CYS A 302 1.68 -1.27 10.88
N LYS A 303 2.68 -1.57 11.71
CA LYS A 303 3.12 -0.63 12.75
C LYS A 303 3.73 0.64 12.16
N LEU A 304 4.49 0.53 11.08
CA LEU A 304 5.12 1.69 10.41
C LEU A 304 4.08 2.61 9.77
N SER A 305 2.99 2.07 9.21
CA SER A 305 1.87 2.89 8.73
C SER A 305 1.11 3.61 9.86
N MET A 306 1.33 3.23 11.12
CA MET A 306 0.62 3.75 12.30
C MET A 306 1.46 4.68 13.20
N LYS A 307 2.74 4.99 12.87
CA LYS A 307 3.59 5.88 13.70
C LYS A 307 3.21 7.36 13.58
N PHE A 308 3.40 8.15 14.64
CA PHE A 308 3.02 9.59 14.71
C PHE A 308 4.18 10.51 15.10
N SER A 309 4.11 11.78 14.66
CA SER A 309 4.90 12.93 15.12
C SER A 309 4.06 13.79 16.07
N SER A 310 4.73 14.57 16.91
CA SER A 310 4.14 15.59 17.78
C SER A 310 4.53 17.02 17.34
N GLN A 311 5.18 17.22 16.18
CA GLN A 311 5.69 18.51 15.71
C GLN A 311 5.67 18.68 14.18
N GLU A 312 5.35 19.90 13.72
CA GLU A 312 4.99 20.29 12.33
C GLU A 312 6.07 20.10 11.24
N ASN A 313 7.36 20.01 11.57
CA ASN A 313 8.45 19.83 10.58
C ASN A 313 8.81 18.37 10.29
N ASP A 314 8.46 17.43 11.18
CA ASP A 314 8.66 15.99 10.97
C ASP A 314 7.57 15.36 10.08
N ASP A 315 6.55 16.14 9.70
CA ASP A 315 5.33 15.66 9.06
C ASP A 315 5.55 15.16 7.64
N GLN A 316 6.47 15.75 6.86
CA GLN A 316 6.68 15.34 5.47
C GLN A 316 7.42 13.99 5.36
N ILE A 317 8.48 13.78 6.15
CA ILE A 317 9.21 12.50 6.18
C ILE A 317 8.33 11.41 6.77
N LEU A 318 7.56 11.73 7.81
CA LEU A 318 6.63 10.80 8.42
C LEU A 318 5.49 10.42 7.47
N LEU A 319 4.86 11.39 6.80
CA LEU A 319 3.82 11.15 5.81
C LEU A 319 4.34 10.29 4.67
N ARG A 320 5.52 10.61 4.16
CA ARG A 320 6.19 9.83 3.10
C ARG A 320 6.44 8.39 3.52
N GLY A 321 6.83 8.15 4.77
CA GLY A 321 6.96 6.81 5.31
C GLY A 321 5.63 6.06 5.47
N LYS A 322 4.58 6.75 5.90
CA LYS A 322 3.23 6.18 5.98
C LYS A 322 2.73 5.76 4.60
N THR A 323 2.84 6.65 3.62
CA THR A 323 2.47 6.38 2.23
C THR A 323 3.22 5.17 1.70
N LEU A 324 4.55 5.11 1.86
CA LEU A 324 5.32 3.94 1.46
C LEU A 324 4.85 2.66 2.15
N SER A 325 4.60 2.71 3.46
CA SER A 325 4.13 1.54 4.22
C SER A 325 2.79 1.03 3.70
N LEU A 326 1.86 1.93 3.37
CA LEU A 326 0.56 1.58 2.78
C LEU A 326 0.69 1.04 1.36
N GLU A 327 1.59 1.60 0.55
CA GLU A 327 1.88 1.12 -0.80
C GLU A 327 2.51 -0.28 -0.80
N LEU A 328 3.44 -0.55 0.12
CA LEU A 328 4.01 -1.89 0.30
C LEU A 328 2.94 -2.87 0.78
N LEU A 329 2.04 -2.47 1.69
CA LEU A 329 0.91 -3.31 2.12
C LEU A 329 -0.04 -3.60 0.95
N LYS A 330 -0.35 -2.60 0.12
CA LYS A 330 -1.13 -2.78 -1.11
C LYS A 330 -0.44 -3.75 -2.07
N ALA A 331 0.85 -3.58 -2.32
CA ALA A 331 1.62 -4.46 -3.21
C ALA A 331 1.63 -5.92 -2.71
N VAL A 332 1.76 -6.13 -1.40
CA VAL A 332 1.64 -7.46 -0.77
C VAL A 332 0.23 -8.03 -0.94
N MET A 333 -0.81 -7.20 -0.84
CA MET A 333 -2.19 -7.64 -1.02
C MET A 333 -2.51 -8.03 -2.47
N ASP A 334 -2.06 -7.23 -3.42
CA ASP A 334 -2.34 -7.45 -4.85
C ASP A 334 -1.63 -8.71 -5.36
N ASN A 335 -0.42 -8.98 -4.85
CA ASN A 335 0.38 -10.15 -5.21
C ASN A 335 0.21 -11.35 -4.26
N GLY A 336 -0.52 -11.19 -3.15
CA GLY A 336 -0.69 -12.20 -2.12
C GLY A 336 -1.54 -13.37 -2.58
N GLY A 337 -1.08 -14.59 -2.29
CA GLY A 337 -1.79 -15.83 -2.54
C GLY A 337 -2.93 -16.10 -1.55
N SER A 338 -3.45 -17.31 -1.55
CA SER A 338 -4.62 -17.73 -0.77
C SER A 338 -4.43 -17.62 0.74
N ILE A 339 -3.22 -17.89 1.24
CA ILE A 339 -2.87 -17.85 2.66
C ILE A 339 -2.83 -16.40 3.13
N TRP A 340 -2.17 -15.53 2.37
CA TRP A 340 -2.18 -14.11 2.67
C TRP A 340 -3.59 -13.53 2.57
N ARG A 341 -4.38 -13.88 1.55
CA ARG A 341 -5.78 -13.42 1.43
C ARG A 341 -6.73 -13.93 2.52
N SER A 342 -6.38 -14.95 3.30
CA SER A 342 -7.20 -15.52 4.36
C SER A 342 -6.73 -15.12 5.76
N ASN A 343 -5.45 -15.32 6.08
CA ASN A 343 -4.89 -15.02 7.41
C ASN A 343 -4.61 -13.51 7.60
N VAL A 344 -4.27 -12.79 6.53
CA VAL A 344 -4.08 -11.33 6.61
C VAL A 344 -5.41 -10.62 6.80
N ARG A 345 -6.56 -11.22 6.45
CA ARG A 345 -7.86 -10.58 6.62
C ARG A 345 -8.18 -10.29 8.07
N GLN A 346 -7.87 -11.20 8.99
CA GLN A 346 -8.07 -10.96 10.42
C GLN A 346 -7.17 -9.82 10.92
N LEU A 347 -5.91 -9.79 10.49
CA LEU A 347 -4.97 -8.72 10.81
C LEU A 347 -5.37 -7.38 10.16
N GLN A 348 -5.82 -7.39 8.90
CA GLN A 348 -6.37 -6.25 8.16
C GLN A 348 -7.60 -5.69 8.84
N SER A 349 -8.50 -6.54 9.32
CA SER A 349 -9.65 -6.12 10.12
C SER A 349 -9.19 -5.40 11.39
N CYS A 350 -8.17 -5.90 12.09
CA CYS A 350 -7.61 -5.22 13.27
C CYS A 350 -6.92 -3.88 12.93
N ILE A 351 -6.15 -3.83 11.85
CA ILE A 351 -5.47 -2.60 11.39
C ILE A 351 -6.50 -1.57 10.95
N PHE A 352 -7.47 -2.00 10.14
CA PHE A 352 -8.54 -1.16 9.65
C PHE A 352 -9.42 -0.63 10.78
N MET A 353 -9.71 -1.44 11.80
CA MET A 353 -10.33 -0.95 13.05
C MET A 353 -9.48 0.14 13.69
N SER A 354 -8.16 -0.05 13.79
CA SER A 354 -7.29 0.97 14.37
C SER A 354 -7.28 2.26 13.56
N LEU A 355 -7.29 2.17 12.22
CA LEU A 355 -7.42 3.32 11.33
C LEU A 355 -8.75 4.07 11.56
N LEU A 356 -9.87 3.34 11.64
CA LEU A 356 -11.19 3.92 11.87
C LEU A 356 -11.31 4.56 13.26
N THR A 357 -10.86 3.88 14.32
CA THR A 357 -11.02 4.40 15.68
C THR A 357 -10.09 5.58 15.96
N LYS A 358 -8.84 5.55 15.46
CA LYS A 358 -7.81 6.53 15.84
C LYS A 358 -7.49 7.60 14.78
N TYR A 359 -7.68 7.34 13.48
CA TYR A 359 -7.19 8.20 12.38
C TYR A 359 -8.24 8.64 11.36
N ARG A 360 -9.52 8.42 11.64
CA ARG A 360 -10.63 8.79 10.74
C ARG A 360 -10.64 10.24 10.26
N THR A 361 -10.06 11.17 11.03
CA THR A 361 -9.97 12.59 10.66
C THR A 361 -8.81 12.90 9.71
N GLY A 362 -7.72 12.11 9.74
CA GLY A 362 -6.51 12.36 8.97
C GLY A 362 -6.32 11.48 7.73
N LEU A 363 -7.03 10.35 7.65
CA LEU A 363 -6.93 9.37 6.55
C LEU A 363 -8.29 9.13 5.86
N LYS A 364 -9.10 10.18 5.72
CA LYS A 364 -10.45 10.07 5.15
C LYS A 364 -10.42 9.48 3.74
N ASP A 365 -9.54 9.96 2.87
CA ASP A 365 -9.51 9.50 1.48
C ASP A 365 -9.02 8.05 1.39
N GLU A 366 -8.00 7.68 2.15
CA GLU A 366 -7.47 6.32 2.21
C GLU A 366 -8.50 5.34 2.78
N ILE A 367 -9.20 5.70 3.87
CA ILE A 367 -10.28 4.89 4.41
C ILE A 367 -11.39 4.74 3.36
N GLY A 368 -11.71 5.80 2.62
CA GLY A 368 -12.67 5.79 1.50
C GLY A 368 -12.31 4.79 0.39
N ILE A 369 -11.02 4.56 0.16
CA ILE A 369 -10.50 3.59 -0.81
C ILE A 369 -10.47 2.17 -0.22
N PHE A 370 -9.99 2.02 1.02
CA PHE A 370 -9.80 0.72 1.66
C PHE A 370 -11.13 0.09 2.11
N PHE A 371 -12.11 0.88 2.56
CA PHE A 371 -13.38 0.34 3.08
C PHE A 371 -14.11 -0.50 2.01
N PRO A 372 -14.31 -0.02 0.77
CA PRO A 372 -14.95 -0.82 -0.26
C PRO A 372 -14.14 -2.06 -0.65
N MET A 373 -12.81 -1.96 -0.70
CA MET A 373 -11.93 -3.06 -1.07
C MET A 373 -11.88 -4.16 0.00
N LEU A 374 -11.84 -3.77 1.27
CA LEU A 374 -11.66 -4.70 2.39
C LEU A 374 -12.98 -5.30 2.88
N ILE A 375 -14.01 -4.47 3.03
CA ILE A 375 -15.28 -4.82 3.67
C ILE A 375 -16.37 -5.03 2.61
N LEU A 376 -16.70 -3.98 1.84
CA LEU A 376 -17.89 -4.01 0.98
C LEU A 376 -17.80 -5.08 -0.12
N ARG A 377 -16.64 -5.26 -0.75
CA ARG A 377 -16.45 -6.28 -1.79
C ARG A 377 -16.79 -7.70 -1.31
N VAL A 378 -16.47 -8.01 -0.06
CA VAL A 378 -16.76 -9.33 0.54
C VAL A 378 -18.23 -9.40 0.97
N LEU A 379 -18.74 -8.34 1.59
CA LEU A 379 -20.12 -8.26 2.05
C LEU A 379 -21.13 -8.36 0.90
N GLU A 380 -20.89 -7.60 -0.17
CA GLU A 380 -21.76 -7.51 -1.36
C GLU A 380 -21.68 -8.75 -2.27
N ASN A 381 -20.66 -9.59 -2.10
CA ASN A 381 -20.57 -10.87 -2.80
C ASN A 381 -21.54 -11.88 -2.19
N VAL A 382 -22.71 -12.01 -2.81
CA VAL A 382 -23.76 -12.97 -2.43
C VAL A 382 -23.73 -14.23 -3.31
N LEU A 383 -23.17 -14.15 -4.52
CA LEU A 383 -23.21 -15.24 -5.49
C LEU A 383 -22.19 -16.35 -5.20
N GLN A 384 -20.99 -15.99 -4.75
CA GLN A 384 -19.91 -16.94 -4.43
C GLN A 384 -19.17 -16.52 -3.16
N PRO A 385 -19.84 -16.50 -1.99
CA PRO A 385 -19.25 -16.05 -0.75
C PRO A 385 -18.27 -17.09 -0.18
N SER A 386 -17.11 -16.63 0.29
CA SER A 386 -16.24 -17.44 1.16
C SER A 386 -16.77 -17.37 2.59
N PHE A 387 -17.04 -18.53 3.19
CA PHE A 387 -17.56 -18.63 4.57
C PHE A 387 -16.69 -17.85 5.56
N VAL A 388 -15.39 -18.15 5.55
CA VAL A 388 -14.40 -17.53 6.45
C VAL A 388 -14.33 -16.02 6.23
N GLN A 389 -14.17 -15.57 4.98
CA GLN A 389 -14.00 -14.13 4.69
C GLN A 389 -15.22 -13.32 5.09
N LYS A 390 -16.42 -13.82 4.78
CA LYS A 390 -17.66 -13.11 5.07
C LYS A 390 -17.95 -13.09 6.57
N MET A 391 -17.64 -14.16 7.30
CA MET A 391 -17.76 -14.18 8.76
C MET A 391 -16.80 -13.18 9.43
N THR A 392 -15.54 -13.12 8.99
CA THR A 392 -14.58 -12.11 9.49
C THR A 392 -15.07 -10.69 9.26
N VAL A 393 -15.67 -10.41 8.10
CA VAL A 393 -16.23 -9.09 7.78
C VAL A 393 -17.47 -8.76 8.62
N LEU A 394 -18.35 -9.73 8.86
CA LEU A 394 -19.52 -9.52 9.72
C LEU A 394 -19.10 -9.23 11.17
N ASN A 395 -18.17 -10.02 11.73
CA ASN A 395 -17.62 -9.76 13.06
C ASN A 395 -16.92 -8.39 13.17
N LEU A 396 -16.22 -7.98 12.10
CA LEU A 396 -15.61 -6.65 12.03
C LEU A 396 -16.67 -5.54 12.02
N LEU A 397 -17.72 -5.69 11.20
CA LEU A 397 -18.81 -4.73 11.13
C LEU A 397 -19.57 -4.61 12.45
N GLU A 398 -19.72 -5.70 13.19
CA GLU A 398 -20.27 -5.67 14.54
C GLU A 398 -19.41 -4.82 15.49
N LYS A 399 -18.07 -4.97 15.45
CA LYS A 399 -17.14 -4.14 16.22
C LYS A 399 -17.17 -2.67 15.81
N ILE A 400 -17.31 -2.38 14.51
CA ILE A 400 -17.50 -1.01 14.00
C ILE A 400 -18.82 -0.42 14.52
N ALA A 401 -19.90 -1.21 14.46
CA ALA A 401 -21.23 -0.79 14.89
C ALA A 401 -21.31 -0.53 16.40
N ALA A 402 -20.46 -1.16 17.21
CA ALA A 402 -20.41 -0.93 18.65
C ALA A 402 -20.00 0.51 19.03
N ASP A 403 -19.27 1.22 18.16
CA ASP A 403 -18.90 2.63 18.35
C ASP A 403 -19.80 3.53 17.50
N SER A 404 -20.71 4.24 18.16
CA SER A 404 -21.69 5.10 17.50
C SER A 404 -21.07 6.29 16.78
N GLN A 405 -19.95 6.82 17.27
CA GLN A 405 -19.26 7.93 16.63
C GLN A 405 -18.65 7.50 15.30
N ILE A 406 -18.10 6.29 15.22
CA ILE A 406 -17.56 5.76 13.96
C ILE A 406 -18.67 5.63 12.91
N ILE A 407 -19.85 5.11 13.30
CA ILE A 407 -20.99 4.98 12.38
C ILE A 407 -21.44 6.34 11.84
N ILE A 408 -21.51 7.34 12.71
CA ILE A 408 -21.90 8.70 12.33
C ILE A 408 -20.85 9.33 11.42
N ASP A 409 -19.57 9.16 11.75
CA ASP A 409 -18.47 9.70 10.94
C ASP A 409 -18.40 9.02 9.56
N ILE A 410 -18.73 7.73 9.46
CA ILE A 410 -18.87 7.05 8.16
C ILE A 410 -20.00 7.70 7.35
N PHE A 411 -21.14 7.99 7.97
CA PHE A 411 -22.25 8.65 7.28
C PHE A 411 -21.90 10.08 6.84
N VAL A 412 -21.40 10.90 7.77
CA VAL A 412 -21.09 12.32 7.51
C VAL A 412 -19.95 12.48 6.50
N ASN A 413 -18.87 11.72 6.63
CA ASN A 413 -17.69 11.91 5.79
C ASN A 413 -17.83 11.33 4.39
N TYR A 414 -18.67 10.30 4.19
CA TYR A 414 -18.72 9.57 2.93
C TYR A 414 -20.09 9.65 2.25
N ASP A 415 -21.18 9.46 3.00
CA ASP A 415 -22.52 9.54 2.42
C ASP A 415 -22.97 10.99 2.19
N CYS A 416 -22.62 11.92 3.08
CA CYS A 416 -22.98 13.34 2.93
C CYS A 416 -21.99 14.16 2.10
N ASP A 417 -20.80 13.64 1.81
CA ASP A 417 -19.83 14.28 0.92
C ASP A 417 -20.10 13.88 -0.54
N VAL A 418 -20.17 14.84 -1.46
CA VAL A 418 -20.55 14.63 -2.87
C VAL A 418 -19.50 13.81 -3.63
N ASP A 419 -18.22 14.00 -3.32
CA ASP A 419 -17.10 13.40 -4.06
C ASP A 419 -16.68 12.03 -3.50
N SER A 420 -17.23 11.65 -2.35
CA SER A 420 -16.91 10.40 -1.65
C SER A 420 -17.89 9.25 -1.98
N PRO A 421 -17.51 7.98 -1.81
CA PRO A 421 -18.42 6.84 -2.00
C PRO A 421 -19.51 6.75 -0.90
N ASN A 422 -20.71 6.22 -1.19
CA ASN A 422 -21.74 5.99 -0.15
C ASN A 422 -21.43 4.74 0.67
N ILE A 423 -20.50 4.83 1.63
CA ILE A 423 -20.06 3.68 2.42
C ILE A 423 -21.16 3.18 3.35
N PHE A 424 -21.84 4.07 4.09
CA PHE A 424 -22.85 3.68 5.08
C PHE A 424 -24.04 2.98 4.41
N GLU A 425 -24.59 3.59 3.36
CA GLU A 425 -25.67 3.01 2.57
C GLU A 425 -25.31 1.61 2.01
N ARG A 426 -24.07 1.44 1.54
CA ARG A 426 -23.59 0.15 1.00
C ARG A 426 -23.41 -0.90 2.08
N ILE A 427 -22.97 -0.55 3.29
CA ILE A 427 -22.93 -1.48 4.43
C ILE A 427 -24.34 -2.00 4.71
N VAL A 428 -25.32 -1.09 4.89
CA VAL A 428 -26.70 -1.45 5.22
C VAL A 428 -27.30 -2.34 4.13
N ASN A 429 -27.12 -1.97 2.85
CA ASN A 429 -27.62 -2.74 1.73
C ASN A 429 -26.94 -4.11 1.59
N GLY A 430 -25.63 -4.20 1.84
CA GLY A 430 -24.88 -5.45 1.81
C GLY A 430 -25.30 -6.42 2.92
N LEU A 431 -25.49 -5.91 4.14
CA LEU A 431 -26.03 -6.66 5.27
C LEU A 431 -27.45 -7.13 4.98
N LEU A 432 -28.32 -6.25 4.46
CA LEU A 432 -29.70 -6.59 4.10
C LEU A 432 -29.75 -7.70 3.04
N LYS A 433 -28.95 -7.60 1.97
CA LYS A 433 -28.87 -8.65 0.94
C LYS A 433 -28.37 -9.97 1.51
N THR A 434 -27.40 -9.94 2.42
CA THR A 434 -26.90 -11.15 3.07
C THR A 434 -27.95 -11.75 4.02
N ALA A 435 -28.72 -10.93 4.73
CA ALA A 435 -29.83 -11.36 5.57
C ALA A 435 -30.99 -12.00 4.78
N LEU A 436 -31.29 -11.49 3.59
CA LEU A 436 -32.31 -12.04 2.69
C LEU A 436 -31.87 -13.34 2.01
N GLY A 437 -30.55 -13.54 1.87
CA GLY A 437 -29.96 -14.69 1.19
C GLY A 437 -29.93 -14.54 -0.34
N PRO A 438 -29.40 -15.56 -1.05
CA PRO A 438 -29.32 -15.53 -2.50
C PRO A 438 -30.71 -15.52 -3.16
N PRO A 439 -30.87 -14.88 -4.35
CA PRO A 439 -32.12 -14.91 -5.09
C PRO A 439 -32.59 -16.36 -5.37
N PRO A 440 -33.91 -16.61 -5.42
CA PRO A 440 -34.50 -17.96 -5.49
C PRO A 440 -34.17 -18.79 -6.75
N ALA A 441 -33.41 -18.23 -7.71
CA ALA A 441 -32.95 -18.89 -8.93
C ALA A 441 -31.42 -19.13 -8.97
N SER A 442 -30.69 -18.79 -7.90
CA SER A 442 -29.23 -18.84 -7.84
C SER A 442 -28.75 -20.09 -7.10
N THR A 443 -27.83 -20.85 -7.69
CA THR A 443 -27.11 -21.90 -6.97
C THR A 443 -25.93 -21.28 -6.22
N THR A 444 -25.80 -21.59 -4.93
CA THR A 444 -24.65 -21.17 -4.11
C THR A 444 -23.82 -22.38 -3.67
N THR A 445 -22.55 -22.14 -3.35
CA THR A 445 -21.61 -23.16 -2.84
C THR A 445 -21.73 -23.40 -1.33
N LEU A 446 -22.64 -22.69 -0.64
CA LEU A 446 -22.78 -22.74 0.81
C LEU A 446 -23.63 -23.93 1.26
N SER A 447 -23.29 -24.48 2.43
CA SER A 447 -24.21 -25.40 3.12
C SER A 447 -25.40 -24.63 3.71
N ALA A 448 -26.53 -25.33 3.91
CA ALA A 448 -27.73 -24.74 4.52
C ALA A 448 -27.45 -24.13 5.91
N VAL A 449 -26.53 -24.73 6.68
CA VAL A 449 -26.12 -24.21 7.99
C VAL A 449 -25.37 -22.89 7.84
N GLN A 450 -24.41 -22.83 6.91
CA GLN A 450 -23.62 -21.62 6.64
C GLN A 450 -24.49 -20.45 6.17
N ASP A 451 -25.49 -20.72 5.33
CA ASP A 451 -26.46 -19.72 4.88
C ASP A 451 -27.28 -19.16 6.05
N ILE A 452 -27.81 -20.03 6.92
CA ILE A 452 -28.54 -19.59 8.12
C ILE A 452 -27.65 -18.74 9.04
N THR A 453 -26.39 -19.15 9.25
CA THR A 453 -25.45 -18.37 10.08
C THR A 453 -25.21 -16.98 9.50
N PHE A 454 -24.97 -16.86 8.19
CA PHE A 454 -24.80 -15.55 7.55
C PHE A 454 -26.02 -14.65 7.70
N ARG A 455 -27.22 -15.21 7.56
CA ARG A 455 -28.46 -14.43 7.71
C ARG A 455 -28.59 -13.91 9.14
N HIS A 456 -28.39 -14.79 10.13
CA HIS A 456 -28.44 -14.41 11.54
C HIS A 456 -27.43 -13.31 11.88
N GLU A 457 -26.18 -13.49 11.48
CA GLU A 457 -25.10 -12.55 11.82
C GLU A 457 -25.27 -11.19 11.11
N SER A 458 -25.82 -11.20 9.89
CA SER A 458 -26.13 -9.96 9.18
C SER A 458 -27.26 -9.18 9.85
N VAL A 459 -28.28 -9.87 10.36
CA VAL A 459 -29.36 -9.25 11.13
C VAL A 459 -28.82 -8.70 12.46
N ASN A 460 -27.96 -9.43 13.15
CA ASN A 460 -27.29 -8.94 14.37
C ASN A 460 -26.54 -7.64 14.13
N CYS A 461 -25.74 -7.56 13.06
CA CYS A 461 -25.03 -6.35 12.67
C CYS A 461 -25.98 -5.17 12.42
N LEU A 462 -27.08 -5.39 11.68
CA LEU A 462 -28.09 -4.35 11.43
C LEU A 462 -28.72 -3.84 12.73
N VAL A 463 -29.04 -4.76 13.66
CA VAL A 463 -29.58 -4.41 14.97
C VAL A 463 -28.55 -3.64 15.80
N SER A 464 -27.27 -4.03 15.74
CA SER A 464 -26.17 -3.34 16.44
C SER A 464 -26.04 -1.88 15.97
N ILE A 465 -26.08 -1.64 14.65
CA ILE A 465 -26.05 -0.29 14.07
C ILE A 465 -27.20 0.56 14.62
N ILE A 466 -28.44 0.04 14.59
CA ILE A 466 -29.62 0.76 15.07
C ILE A 466 -29.52 1.05 16.57
N LYS A 467 -29.12 0.07 17.38
CA LYS A 467 -28.94 0.24 18.83
C LYS A 467 -27.88 1.28 19.15
N SER A 468 -26.76 1.26 18.44
CA SER A 468 -25.65 2.19 18.62
C SER A 468 -26.04 3.63 18.30
N MET A 469 -26.74 3.83 17.17
CA MET A 469 -27.30 5.14 16.81
C MET A 469 -28.35 5.62 17.83
N GLY A 470 -29.22 4.73 18.32
CA GLY A 470 -30.18 5.03 19.37
C GLY A 470 -29.50 5.48 20.67
N ALA A 471 -28.50 4.74 21.13
CA ALA A 471 -27.74 5.08 22.33
C ALA A 471 -27.02 6.43 22.22
N TRP A 472 -26.47 6.76 21.05
CA TRP A 472 -25.88 8.07 20.79
C TRP A 472 -26.91 9.20 20.81
N MET A 473 -28.09 8.98 20.22
CA MET A 473 -29.18 9.95 20.25
C MET A 473 -29.65 10.22 21.68
N ASP A 474 -29.82 9.17 22.49
CA ASP A 474 -30.21 9.28 23.90
C ASP A 474 -29.17 10.07 24.71
N GLN A 475 -27.87 9.84 24.45
CA GLN A 475 -26.76 10.60 25.06
C GLN A 475 -26.80 12.08 24.69
N LYS A 476 -27.13 12.42 23.44
CA LYS A 476 -27.23 13.82 23.00
C LYS A 476 -28.46 14.54 23.57
N LEU A 477 -29.59 13.85 23.67
CA LEU A 477 -30.81 14.40 24.25
C LEU A 477 -30.70 14.62 25.77
N THR A 478 -29.98 13.75 26.49
CA THR A 478 -29.75 13.92 27.93
C THR A 478 -28.82 15.09 28.27
N ILE A 479 -27.92 15.49 27.36
CA ILE A 479 -27.08 16.68 27.52
C ILE A 479 -27.93 17.96 27.37
N GLY A 480 -28.81 18.02 26.36
CA GLY A 480 -29.69 19.18 26.13
C GLY A 480 -30.71 19.45 27.25
N ASP A 481 -31.17 18.42 27.95
CA ASP A 481 -32.14 18.55 29.05
C ASP A 481 -31.50 19.05 30.36
N SER A 482 -30.16 18.95 30.47
CA SER A 482 -29.42 19.42 31.65
C SER A 482 -29.20 20.93 31.68
N ASP A 483 -29.11 21.58 30.52
CA ASP A 483 -28.97 23.05 30.41
C ASP A 483 -30.31 23.78 30.54
N LEU A 484 -31.42 23.17 30.12
CA LEU A 484 -32.77 23.74 30.33
C LEU A 484 -33.24 23.68 31.79
N ARG A 485 -32.74 22.71 32.57
CA ARG A 485 -33.18 22.49 33.96
C ARG A 485 -32.55 23.44 34.98
N LYS A 486 -31.50 24.19 34.62
CA LYS A 486 -30.91 25.22 35.50
C LYS A 486 -31.64 26.57 35.49
N SER A 487 -32.56 26.81 34.55
CA SER A 487 -33.27 28.10 34.45
C SER A 487 -34.62 28.17 35.20
N PHE A 488 -35.11 27.08 35.78
CA PHE A 488 -36.39 27.08 36.52
C PHE A 488 -36.27 26.45 37.91
N LYS A 489 -35.44 27.06 38.76
CA LYS A 489 -35.66 27.05 40.22
C LYS A 489 -35.28 28.42 40.76
N SER A 490 -36.23 29.35 40.67
CA SER A 490 -36.22 30.55 41.49
C SER A 490 -36.41 30.16 42.95
N ASP A 491 -35.53 30.70 43.77
CA ASP A 491 -35.56 30.71 45.22
C ASP A 491 -36.92 31.07 45.80
N THR A 492 -37.32 30.37 46.86
CA THR A 492 -38.19 30.95 47.89
C THR A 492 -37.85 30.34 49.24
N ALA A 493 -37.36 31.21 50.14
CA ALA A 493 -37.42 31.20 51.59
C ALA A 493 -36.06 31.39 52.28
N ALA A 494 -35.72 32.64 52.59
CA ALA A 494 -35.59 33.09 53.98
C ALA A 494 -35.26 34.59 54.02
N GLU A 495 -36.13 35.31 54.72
CA GLU A 495 -36.06 36.73 55.00
C GLU A 495 -34.86 37.09 55.90
N GLY A 496 -34.27 38.26 55.64
CA GLY A 496 -33.29 38.93 56.48
C GLY A 496 -33.15 40.39 56.04
N HIS A 497 -33.81 41.28 56.78
CA HIS A 497 -34.12 42.69 56.47
C HIS A 497 -32.90 43.63 56.21
N SER A 498 -33.10 44.49 55.19
CA SER A 498 -32.77 45.93 55.08
C SER A 498 -31.33 46.45 55.20
N THR A 499 -30.86 47.24 54.20
CA THR A 499 -30.67 48.71 54.27
C THR A 499 -30.43 49.31 52.86
N LEU A 500 -30.85 50.56 52.69
CA LEU A 500 -31.10 51.35 51.46
C LEU A 500 -29.87 52.08 50.86
N THR A 501 -30.12 52.67 49.67
CA THR A 501 -29.51 53.86 49.01
C THR A 501 -28.33 53.61 48.07
N ALA A 502 -28.15 54.25 46.90
CA ALA A 502 -28.91 55.16 46.02
C ALA A 502 -27.99 55.46 44.80
N GLU A 503 -28.55 55.67 43.59
CA GLU A 503 -28.01 56.46 42.44
C GLU A 503 -26.64 56.03 41.83
N ASP A 504 -26.31 56.08 40.53
CA ASP A 504 -26.70 56.93 39.41
C ASP A 504 -26.19 56.31 38.06
N GLY A 505 -26.89 56.59 36.95
CA GLY A 505 -26.27 56.95 35.66
C GLY A 505 -25.67 55.93 34.67
N THR A 506 -26.40 55.73 33.56
CA THR A 506 -25.93 55.84 32.14
C THR A 506 -25.63 54.57 31.30
N VAL A 507 -26.64 54.19 30.49
CA VAL A 507 -26.65 53.85 29.04
C VAL A 507 -25.42 53.17 28.39
N SER A 508 -25.59 51.93 27.89
CA SER A 508 -25.54 51.60 26.44
C SER A 508 -25.89 50.12 26.18
N ASP A 509 -26.80 49.91 25.23
CA ASP A 509 -27.12 48.65 24.57
C ASP A 509 -25.87 47.92 24.03
N CYS A 510 -25.84 46.60 24.16
CA CYS A 510 -25.13 45.68 23.26
C CYS A 510 -25.75 44.28 23.35
N GLU A 511 -26.63 44.01 22.38
CA GLU A 511 -26.85 42.75 21.65
C GLU A 511 -26.53 41.41 22.36
N LEU A 512 -27.60 40.68 22.72
CA LEU A 512 -27.56 39.24 22.97
C LEU A 512 -28.06 38.49 21.73
N GLN A 513 -27.19 37.73 21.07
CA GLN A 513 -27.51 36.58 20.19
C GLN A 513 -26.19 35.85 19.80
N PRO A 514 -26.18 34.60 19.27
CA PRO A 514 -27.01 33.41 19.52
C PRO A 514 -26.19 32.07 19.36
N GLU A 515 -25.96 31.27 20.41
CA GLU A 515 -25.23 29.98 20.23
C GLU A 515 -26.10 28.85 19.60
N MET A 516 -27.43 28.94 19.68
CA MET A 516 -28.35 27.88 19.23
C MET A 516 -28.64 27.86 17.71
N ASN A 517 -28.21 28.88 16.96
CA ASN A 517 -28.44 28.97 15.51
C ASN A 517 -27.39 28.20 14.67
N SER A 518 -26.22 27.88 15.24
CA SER A 518 -25.11 27.28 14.49
C SER A 518 -25.30 25.77 14.25
N GLU A 519 -25.81 25.03 15.24
CA GLU A 519 -26.01 23.58 15.14
C GLU A 519 -27.16 23.21 14.18
N LEU A 520 -28.26 23.98 14.21
CA LEU A 520 -29.39 23.81 13.28
C LEU A 520 -28.97 24.12 11.83
N SER A 521 -28.10 25.11 11.63
CA SER A 521 -27.53 25.46 10.33
C SER A 521 -26.59 24.36 9.80
N ASN A 522 -25.80 23.72 10.67
CA ASN A 522 -24.91 22.63 10.30
C ASN A 522 -25.68 21.35 9.93
N ALA A 523 -26.76 21.02 10.65
CA ALA A 523 -27.63 19.90 10.29
C ALA A 523 -28.34 20.15 8.94
N ALA A 524 -28.90 21.35 8.75
CA ALA A 524 -29.56 21.73 7.50
C ALA A 524 -28.60 21.69 6.30
N THR A 525 -27.34 22.10 6.48
CA THR A 525 -26.33 22.03 5.41
C THR A 525 -25.92 20.60 5.08
N LEU A 526 -25.83 19.68 6.06
CA LEU A 526 -25.58 18.26 5.81
C LEU A 526 -26.75 17.58 5.07
N GLU A 527 -27.99 17.86 5.48
CA GLU A 527 -29.18 17.36 4.79
C GLU A 527 -29.24 17.86 3.35
N GLN A 528 -28.96 19.15 3.12
CA GLN A 528 -28.88 19.73 1.77
C GLN A 528 -27.81 19.06 0.92
N ARG A 529 -26.61 18.83 1.45
CA ARG A 529 -25.52 18.13 0.74
C ARG A 529 -25.92 16.69 0.38
N ARG A 530 -26.52 15.96 1.31
CA ARG A 530 -26.98 14.58 1.06
C ARG A 530 -28.11 14.55 0.02
N ALA A 531 -29.10 15.44 0.12
CA ALA A 531 -30.18 15.56 -0.86
C ALA A 531 -29.64 15.88 -2.26
N TYR A 532 -28.71 16.84 -2.34
CA TYR A 532 -28.02 17.18 -3.59
C TYR A 532 -27.33 15.96 -4.20
N LYS A 533 -26.55 15.22 -3.40
CA LYS A 533 -25.83 14.03 -3.83
C LYS A 533 -26.75 12.92 -4.33
N ILE A 534 -27.85 12.64 -3.62
CA ILE A 534 -28.83 11.62 -4.01
C ILE A 534 -29.43 11.94 -5.39
N GLU A 535 -29.83 13.18 -5.61
CA GLU A 535 -30.36 13.61 -6.90
C GLU A 535 -29.31 13.53 -8.01
N LEU A 536 -28.07 13.96 -7.74
CA LEU A 536 -26.96 13.83 -8.69
C LEU A 536 -26.71 12.37 -9.07
N GLN A 537 -26.61 11.47 -8.08
CA GLN A 537 -26.41 10.03 -8.30
C GLN A 537 -27.58 9.39 -9.05
N LYS A 538 -28.82 9.83 -8.80
CA LYS A 538 -30.00 9.40 -9.57
C LYS A 538 -29.88 9.83 -11.04
N GLY A 539 -29.42 11.06 -11.29
CA GLY A 539 -29.15 11.55 -12.64
C GLY A 539 -28.03 10.78 -13.36
N VAL A 540 -26.92 10.49 -12.67
CA VAL A 540 -25.82 9.64 -13.17
C VAL A 540 -26.31 8.22 -13.49
N SER A 541 -27.09 7.61 -12.59
CA SER A 541 -27.67 6.28 -12.82
C SER A 541 -28.62 6.26 -14.02
N LEU A 542 -29.40 7.33 -14.21
CA LEU A 542 -30.25 7.49 -15.39
C LEU A 542 -29.42 7.68 -16.66
N PHE A 543 -28.34 8.47 -16.61
CA PHE A 543 -27.40 8.65 -17.71
C PHE A 543 -26.77 7.32 -18.14
N ASN A 544 -26.27 6.55 -17.19
CA ASN A 544 -25.64 5.24 -17.44
C ASN A 544 -26.59 4.20 -18.03
N ARG A 545 -27.91 4.46 -18.01
CA ARG A 545 -28.93 3.64 -18.69
C ARG A 545 -29.42 4.25 -19.99
N LYS A 546 -29.62 5.58 -20.01
CA LYS A 546 -30.16 6.38 -21.11
C LYS A 546 -29.52 7.77 -21.08
N PRO A 547 -28.42 7.99 -21.83
CA PRO A 547 -27.61 9.19 -21.69
C PRO A 547 -28.37 10.51 -21.87
N SER A 548 -29.15 10.65 -22.95
CA SER A 548 -29.92 11.89 -23.21
C SER A 548 -30.91 12.23 -22.10
N LYS A 549 -31.63 11.23 -21.58
CA LYS A 549 -32.57 11.42 -20.46
C LYS A 549 -31.86 11.73 -19.14
N GLY A 550 -30.67 11.18 -18.94
CA GLY A 550 -29.84 11.47 -17.79
C GLY A 550 -29.38 12.92 -17.76
N ILE A 551 -28.87 13.42 -18.89
CA ILE A 551 -28.49 14.84 -19.04
C ILE A 551 -29.70 15.75 -18.86
N GLU A 552 -30.83 15.45 -19.49
CA GLU A 552 -32.06 16.22 -19.33
C GLU A 552 -32.49 16.29 -17.86
N PHE A 553 -32.45 15.18 -17.13
CA PHE A 553 -32.76 15.15 -15.71
C PHE A 553 -31.78 15.99 -14.88
N LEU A 554 -30.47 15.90 -15.16
CA LEU A 554 -29.43 16.65 -14.45
C LEU A 554 -29.55 18.16 -14.67
N ILE A 555 -29.94 18.58 -15.89
CA ILE A 555 -30.23 19.98 -16.21
C ILE A 555 -31.50 20.44 -15.50
N ASN A 556 -32.58 19.66 -15.56
CA ASN A 556 -33.86 20.00 -14.93
C ASN A 556 -33.76 20.10 -13.41
N THR A 557 -32.89 19.29 -12.79
CA THR A 557 -32.60 19.32 -11.35
C THR A 557 -31.48 20.30 -10.97
N LYS A 558 -30.99 21.10 -11.94
CA LYS A 558 -29.94 22.12 -11.77
C LYS A 558 -28.63 21.58 -11.19
N LYS A 559 -28.30 20.32 -11.46
CA LYS A 559 -27.02 19.69 -11.08
C LYS A 559 -25.94 19.93 -12.12
N VAL A 560 -26.36 20.09 -13.37
CA VAL A 560 -25.52 20.49 -14.49
C VAL A 560 -26.20 21.69 -15.13
N GLY A 561 -25.43 22.67 -15.58
CA GLY A 561 -26.00 23.82 -16.27
C GLY A 561 -26.51 23.45 -17.67
N ASN A 562 -27.30 24.34 -18.27
CA ASN A 562 -27.98 24.06 -19.53
C ASN A 562 -27.12 24.39 -20.76
N SER A 563 -25.89 24.85 -20.57
CA SER A 563 -24.96 25.14 -21.66
C SER A 563 -24.21 23.87 -22.12
N PRO A 564 -23.93 23.73 -23.43
CA PRO A 564 -23.14 22.61 -23.94
C PRO A 564 -21.76 22.48 -23.28
N GLU A 565 -21.15 23.60 -22.91
CA GLU A 565 -19.83 23.67 -22.27
C GLU A 565 -19.84 23.10 -20.84
N GLU A 566 -20.88 23.41 -20.06
CA GLU A 566 -21.05 22.86 -18.70
C GLU A 566 -21.33 21.36 -18.72
N VAL A 567 -22.13 20.90 -19.68
CA VAL A 567 -22.36 19.45 -19.87
C VAL A 567 -21.07 18.76 -20.31
N ALA A 568 -20.29 19.37 -21.21
CA ALA A 568 -18.99 18.83 -21.62
C ALA A 568 -18.01 18.74 -20.45
N ALA A 569 -17.94 19.77 -19.60
CA ALA A 569 -17.11 19.77 -18.39
C ALA A 569 -17.55 18.67 -17.41
N PHE A 570 -18.86 18.48 -17.23
CA PHE A 570 -19.42 17.40 -16.42
C PHE A 570 -19.03 16.02 -16.95
N LEU A 571 -19.16 15.78 -18.26
CA LEU A 571 -18.77 14.50 -18.89
C LEU A 571 -17.26 14.22 -18.80
N LYS A 572 -16.43 15.26 -18.68
CA LYS A 572 -14.97 15.13 -18.50
C LYS A 572 -14.56 14.87 -17.05
N SER A 573 -15.45 15.15 -16.08
CA SER A 573 -15.16 14.95 -14.67
C SER A 573 -15.10 13.45 -14.32
N ASN A 574 -13.89 12.95 -14.05
CA ASN A 574 -13.64 11.53 -13.79
C ASN A 574 -14.11 11.06 -12.39
N THR A 575 -14.73 11.95 -11.61
CA THR A 575 -15.16 11.71 -10.22
C THR A 575 -16.64 11.33 -10.08
N THR A 576 -17.42 11.39 -11.16
CA THR A 576 -18.90 11.34 -11.08
C THR A 576 -19.52 9.96 -11.27
N GLY A 577 -18.73 8.90 -11.51
CA GLY A 577 -19.25 7.53 -11.67
C GLY A 577 -20.04 7.32 -12.98
N LEU A 578 -19.78 8.16 -13.99
CA LEU A 578 -20.31 8.00 -15.35
C LEU A 578 -19.64 6.81 -16.05
N ASN A 579 -20.41 6.05 -16.82
CA ASN A 579 -19.91 4.93 -17.60
C ASN A 579 -19.26 5.45 -18.89
N GLU A 580 -17.96 5.20 -19.05
CA GLU A 580 -17.15 5.61 -20.22
C GLU A 580 -17.77 5.24 -21.57
N ALA A 581 -18.44 4.08 -21.68
CA ALA A 581 -19.09 3.66 -22.91
C ALA A 581 -20.34 4.50 -23.21
N MET A 582 -21.08 4.90 -22.17
CA MET A 582 -22.28 5.73 -22.29
C MET A 582 -21.92 7.19 -22.59
N ILE A 583 -20.76 7.66 -22.13
CA ILE A 583 -20.21 8.96 -22.53
C ILE A 583 -19.94 8.96 -24.03
N GLY A 584 -19.23 7.96 -24.54
CA GLY A 584 -18.96 7.85 -25.98
C GLY A 584 -20.22 7.71 -26.83
N ASP A 585 -21.21 6.95 -26.35
CA ASP A 585 -22.51 6.80 -27.02
C ASP A 585 -23.25 8.14 -27.15
N TYR A 586 -23.24 8.96 -26.08
CA TYR A 586 -23.85 10.29 -26.05
C TYR A 586 -23.11 11.32 -26.91
N LEU A 587 -21.78 11.37 -26.84
CA LEU A 587 -20.96 12.26 -27.69
C LEU A 587 -21.14 11.89 -29.17
N GLY A 588 -21.44 10.63 -29.45
CA GLY A 588 -21.80 10.14 -30.77
C GLY A 588 -23.25 10.40 -31.18
N GLU A 589 -24.13 11.01 -30.38
CA GLU A 589 -25.53 11.22 -30.78
C GLU A 589 -25.70 12.32 -31.84
N ARG A 590 -26.73 12.20 -32.68
CA ARG A 590 -27.02 13.16 -33.77
C ARG A 590 -27.95 14.31 -33.38
N GLU A 591 -28.45 14.27 -32.15
CA GLU A 591 -29.35 15.28 -31.62
C GLU A 591 -28.63 16.62 -31.47
N ASP A 592 -29.28 17.73 -31.86
CA ASP A 592 -28.66 19.06 -31.96
C ASP A 592 -27.92 19.49 -30.69
N PHE A 593 -28.49 19.21 -29.51
CA PHE A 593 -27.86 19.56 -28.24
C PHE A 593 -26.65 18.66 -27.94
N ALA A 594 -26.78 17.34 -28.10
CA ALA A 594 -25.68 16.39 -27.88
C ALA A 594 -24.50 16.65 -28.84
N LEU A 595 -24.79 17.01 -30.09
CA LEU A 595 -23.78 17.37 -31.08
C LEU A 595 -23.01 18.65 -30.68
N LYS A 596 -23.72 19.67 -30.18
CA LYS A 596 -23.06 20.87 -29.61
C LYS A 596 -22.20 20.54 -28.40
N VAL A 597 -22.66 19.63 -27.52
CA VAL A 597 -21.88 19.14 -26.38
C VAL A 597 -20.61 18.43 -26.86
N MET A 598 -20.69 17.59 -27.89
CA MET A 598 -19.52 16.92 -28.48
C MET A 598 -18.50 17.93 -28.99
N HIS A 599 -18.95 18.96 -29.71
CA HIS A 599 -18.04 20.02 -30.15
C HIS A 599 -17.37 20.73 -28.97
N ALA A 600 -18.14 21.14 -27.95
CA ALA A 600 -17.60 21.77 -26.75
C ALA A 600 -16.63 20.85 -25.98
N TYR A 601 -16.92 19.54 -25.92
CA TYR A 601 -16.06 18.54 -25.29
C TYR A 601 -14.71 18.46 -25.98
N VAL A 602 -14.67 18.31 -27.30
CA VAL A 602 -13.42 18.25 -28.07
C VAL A 602 -12.68 19.59 -28.03
N ASP A 603 -13.40 20.71 -28.14
CA ASP A 603 -12.81 22.05 -28.10
C ASP A 603 -12.25 22.43 -26.71
N SER A 604 -12.59 21.67 -25.65
CA SER A 604 -12.00 21.81 -24.31
C SER A 604 -10.58 21.26 -24.19
N PHE A 605 -10.07 20.53 -25.19
CA PHE A 605 -8.72 19.97 -25.18
C PHE A 605 -7.70 20.94 -25.80
N ASP A 606 -6.51 20.98 -25.20
CA ASP A 606 -5.34 21.64 -25.77
C ASP A 606 -4.30 20.59 -26.16
N PHE A 607 -4.08 20.44 -27.47
CA PHE A 607 -3.15 19.45 -28.03
C PHE A 607 -1.82 20.08 -28.47
N LYS A 608 -1.54 21.32 -28.06
CA LYS A 608 -0.29 22.00 -28.43
C LYS A 608 0.92 21.18 -28.00
N SER A 609 1.86 20.99 -28.92
CA SER A 609 3.13 20.28 -28.70
C SER A 609 3.01 18.79 -28.39
N MET A 610 1.82 18.19 -28.54
CA MET A 610 1.63 16.75 -28.45
C MET A 610 1.74 16.12 -29.84
N ASP A 611 2.39 14.95 -29.95
CA ASP A 611 2.32 14.19 -31.19
C ASP A 611 0.89 13.65 -31.43
N PHE A 612 0.58 13.28 -32.67
CA PHE A 612 -0.78 12.89 -33.04
C PHE A 612 -1.25 11.63 -32.28
N GLY A 613 -0.36 10.67 -32.07
CA GLY A 613 -0.64 9.43 -31.36
C GLY A 613 -0.79 9.63 -29.85
N GLU A 614 -0.05 10.56 -29.25
CA GLU A 614 -0.21 11.01 -27.87
C GLU A 614 -1.53 11.76 -27.69
N ALA A 615 -1.85 12.69 -28.59
CA ALA A 615 -3.06 13.49 -28.53
C ALA A 615 -4.33 12.64 -28.62
N ILE A 616 -4.37 11.65 -29.53
CA ILE A 616 -5.54 10.77 -29.65
C ILE A 616 -5.70 9.84 -28.45
N ARG A 617 -4.59 9.33 -27.89
CA ARG A 617 -4.63 8.52 -26.65
C ARG A 617 -5.11 9.35 -25.46
N PHE A 618 -4.62 10.58 -25.35
CA PHE A 618 -5.06 11.52 -24.31
C PHE A 618 -6.54 11.89 -24.45
N PHE A 619 -7.01 12.12 -25.68
CA PHE A 619 -8.41 12.41 -25.96
C PHE A 619 -9.34 11.23 -25.61
N LEU A 620 -8.95 10.00 -25.98
CA LEU A 620 -9.72 8.78 -25.74
C LEU A 620 -9.60 8.24 -24.31
N GLN A 621 -8.81 8.87 -23.43
CA GLN A 621 -8.70 8.46 -22.04
C GLN A 621 -10.01 8.66 -21.25
N GLY A 622 -10.87 9.61 -21.67
CA GLY A 622 -12.08 10.00 -20.94
C GLY A 622 -13.35 9.21 -21.29
N PHE A 623 -13.35 8.41 -22.36
CA PHE A 623 -14.54 7.66 -22.81
C PHE A 623 -14.17 6.50 -23.73
N ARG A 624 -15.09 5.57 -23.96
CA ARG A 624 -14.92 4.48 -24.93
C ARG A 624 -15.65 4.80 -26.22
N LEU A 625 -15.02 4.52 -27.36
CA LEU A 625 -15.64 4.74 -28.66
C LEU A 625 -16.93 3.90 -28.82
N PRO A 626 -18.00 4.48 -29.39
CA PRO A 626 -19.24 3.77 -29.65
C PRO A 626 -19.05 2.71 -30.72
N GLY A 627 -19.91 1.68 -30.75
CA GLY A 627 -19.82 0.59 -31.74
C GLY A 627 -20.31 0.95 -33.15
N GLU A 628 -21.04 2.06 -33.31
CA GLU A 628 -21.60 2.50 -34.59
C GLU A 628 -20.60 3.38 -35.36
N ALA A 629 -20.24 2.96 -36.57
CA ALA A 629 -19.27 3.68 -37.42
C ALA A 629 -19.62 5.17 -37.60
N GLN A 630 -20.90 5.49 -37.85
CA GLN A 630 -21.37 6.88 -38.02
C GLN A 630 -21.19 7.76 -36.78
N LYS A 631 -21.13 7.16 -35.58
CA LYS A 631 -20.87 7.88 -34.33
C LYS A 631 -19.38 8.12 -34.17
N ILE A 632 -18.55 7.12 -34.46
CA ILE A 632 -17.09 7.22 -34.47
C ILE A 632 -16.64 8.30 -35.47
N ASP A 633 -17.18 8.27 -36.69
CA ASP A 633 -16.85 9.20 -37.78
C ASP A 633 -16.91 10.66 -37.32
N ARG A 634 -18.02 11.06 -36.70
CA ARG A 634 -18.25 12.44 -36.23
C ARG A 634 -17.30 12.87 -35.13
N ILE A 635 -17.01 11.95 -34.19
CA ILE A 635 -16.07 12.22 -33.10
C ILE A 635 -14.66 12.41 -33.66
N MET A 636 -14.23 11.54 -34.58
CA MET A 636 -12.90 11.58 -35.18
C MET A 636 -12.70 12.78 -36.10
N GLU A 637 -13.72 13.15 -36.87
CA GLU A 637 -13.70 14.34 -37.73
C GLU A 637 -13.48 15.60 -36.88
N LYS A 638 -14.23 15.74 -35.77
CA LYS A 638 -14.07 16.88 -34.87
C LYS A 638 -12.73 16.87 -34.14
N PHE A 639 -12.23 15.71 -33.73
CA PHE A 639 -10.89 15.58 -33.15
C PHE A 639 -9.80 16.03 -34.12
N ALA A 640 -9.84 15.57 -35.38
CA ALA A 640 -8.89 15.96 -36.41
C ALA A 640 -8.90 17.47 -36.67
N GLU A 641 -10.10 18.07 -36.77
CA GLU A 641 -10.27 19.52 -36.89
C GLU A 641 -9.57 20.26 -35.74
N ARG A 642 -9.78 19.80 -34.50
CA ARG A 642 -9.21 20.42 -33.30
C ARG A 642 -7.70 20.26 -33.22
N TYR A 643 -7.16 19.07 -33.53
CA TYR A 643 -5.72 18.82 -33.53
C TYR A 643 -4.99 19.73 -34.53
N CYS A 644 -5.52 19.87 -35.76
CA CYS A 644 -4.96 20.76 -36.77
C CYS A 644 -5.00 22.24 -36.35
N LYS A 645 -6.05 22.68 -35.63
CA LYS A 645 -6.11 24.04 -35.07
C LYS A 645 -5.05 24.28 -33.99
N CYS A 646 -4.78 23.29 -33.14
CA CYS A 646 -3.73 23.37 -32.12
C CYS A 646 -2.32 23.27 -32.71
N ASN A 647 -2.15 22.54 -33.82
CA ASN A 647 -0.86 22.26 -34.46
C ASN A 647 -0.91 22.53 -35.98
N PRO A 648 -0.85 23.81 -36.42
CA PRO A 648 -1.06 24.19 -37.83
C PRO A 648 -0.05 23.61 -38.82
N ASN A 649 1.13 23.19 -38.35
CA ASN A 649 2.23 22.71 -39.19
C ASN A 649 2.33 21.17 -39.26
N SER A 650 1.49 20.43 -38.51
CA SER A 650 1.62 18.97 -38.42
C SER A 650 0.97 18.22 -39.59
N PHE A 651 -0.10 18.75 -40.18
CA PHE A 651 -0.81 18.13 -41.31
C PHE A 651 -1.16 19.18 -42.37
N THR A 652 -1.21 18.77 -43.63
CA THR A 652 -1.58 19.62 -44.78
C THR A 652 -3.08 19.94 -44.84
N SER A 653 -3.93 19.07 -44.28
CA SER A 653 -5.38 19.28 -44.17
C SER A 653 -5.96 18.47 -43.00
N ALA A 654 -7.11 18.91 -42.48
CA ALA A 654 -7.86 18.15 -41.46
C ALA A 654 -8.28 16.76 -41.95
N ASP A 655 -8.54 16.59 -43.25
CA ASP A 655 -8.89 15.30 -43.85
C ASP A 655 -7.77 14.26 -43.71
N THR A 656 -6.51 14.71 -43.82
CA THR A 656 -5.34 13.82 -43.66
C THR A 656 -5.22 13.34 -42.22
N ALA A 657 -5.45 14.24 -41.26
CA ALA A 657 -5.50 13.91 -39.84
C ALA A 657 -6.69 13.00 -39.50
N TYR A 658 -7.85 13.21 -40.13
CA TYR A 658 -9.03 12.37 -39.95
C TYR A 658 -8.81 10.94 -40.42
N VAL A 659 -8.24 10.74 -41.62
CA VAL A 659 -7.91 9.40 -42.13
C VAL A 659 -6.95 8.67 -41.19
N LEU A 660 -5.98 9.39 -40.62
CA LEU A 660 -5.04 8.84 -39.64
C LEU A 660 -5.69 8.57 -38.27
N ALA A 661 -6.70 9.35 -37.86
CA ALA A 661 -7.45 9.10 -36.63
C ALA A 661 -8.33 7.85 -36.72
N TYR A 662 -8.82 7.54 -37.93
CA TYR A 662 -9.73 6.43 -38.19
C TYR A 662 -9.00 5.10 -38.46
N SER A 663 -7.74 5.16 -38.90
CA SER A 663 -6.85 4.00 -39.11
C SER A 663 -6.25 3.50 -37.80
#